data_AF-A0A2V6W4D7-F1
#
_entry.id   AF-A0A2V6W4D7-F1
#
_cell.length_a   1.000
_cell.length_b   1.000
_cell.length_c   1.000
_cell.angle_alpha   90.00
_cell.angle_beta   90.00
_cell.angle_gamma   90.00
#
_symmetry.space_group_name_H-M   'P 1'
#
loop_
_entity.id
_entity.type
_entity.pdbx_description
1 polymer ?
#
loop_
_entity_poly.entity_id
_entity_poly.type
_entity_poly.pdbx_seq_one_letter_code
_entity_poly.pdbx_strand_id
1 'polypeptide(L)'
;MRPDGRLTRLWYNRRVRFLVLDRYFLRELISPFGFGGALFTFFLVIDRIYHLTDLVITKGVPFHLVLQLLVYMLPSFMAHTLPMALLVAVLLAGGRLASDLEIVAFKAAGVSVLRLFRPILAASLLVTVATAGLTLVLNPAANREFQRQLFRILQARAVSGLQERVFNATFGDMTIYVEEVSTSQVALKGLLVSDERDPKLSRIITAREGRLLTDEANRRITLRLLNGAVNEADIMPVDAPQTVTSTTSSPTGGAASASRYRYTVFNLYDMSLSVDSPLKGAPRGEKPEKDFTLSELGQKIAEYRTDPHSRAPFQIERHKRYALPLAALVFGLVAFPLAVRSHRGGRSVALVGSLVILVTYYLVMTSLEGAALRARVPAAIAIWAPNVLFATVGLGLLVATAREWKWPAMPLVWRALGGLWRLAPGRAWSAGGHTMVARDSTHIVDRYLVREYVTFMGIGLAVAAALFVVIDLLQTLDRYLRMKPPLIYIFEHFAYRLPAALHEGLPVVMLVATIFLFLTLTRYHELTALKAAGVSLYRVSAPILGLGLGVALVAGLFQELALPTLNERGDEVDRVKIRGQAPRHLQSRQRLWVRSADSRFYRVELLNPGTDDMYGMTILEVDKEFRLTGRLDARRAHWTPAGWELSEGAYREIGTRGAVQTVPFVWTALDLKEEMEDFIRIQKPVSTMSYRELRDYIVQLEAAGFQVRKYLVELYSKFSFPLVNLVMVLVAIPFALQSPRGGRLFGIGLAIAIMAGYLAVHYVALAFARADLLPPLIAAWTANVIFMGIGTSLLLRART
;
A
#
# COMPACT_ATOMS: atom_id res chain seq x y z
N MET A 1 -68.30 -28.07 -50.98
CA MET A 1 -66.98 -27.53 -51.42
C MET A 1 -66.54 -26.46 -50.42
N ARG A 2 -65.55 -26.78 -49.58
CA ARG A 2 -64.81 -25.82 -48.73
C ARG A 2 -63.40 -25.71 -49.32
N PRO A 3 -62.86 -24.51 -49.61
CA PRO A 3 -61.47 -24.41 -50.03
C PRO A 3 -60.57 -24.28 -48.79
N ASP A 4 -59.64 -25.22 -48.67
CA ASP A 4 -58.60 -25.28 -47.65
C ASP A 4 -57.66 -24.08 -47.75
N GLY A 5 -57.58 -23.32 -46.66
CA GLY A 5 -56.53 -22.33 -46.44
C GLY A 5 -55.22 -23.02 -46.05
N ARG A 6 -54.32 -23.24 -47.02
CA ARG A 6 -52.89 -23.48 -46.75
C ARG A 6 -52.12 -22.19 -47.04
N LEU A 7 -52.11 -21.29 -46.06
CA LEU A 7 -51.10 -20.25 -45.96
C LEU A 7 -49.72 -20.91 -45.78
N THR A 8 -48.86 -20.67 -46.75
CA THR A 8 -47.43 -20.94 -46.77
C THR A 8 -46.76 -20.35 -45.53
N ARG A 9 -46.56 -21.19 -44.50
CA ARG A 9 -45.69 -20.88 -43.36
C ARG A 9 -44.24 -20.86 -43.85
N LEU A 10 -43.77 -19.68 -44.26
CA LEU A 10 -42.35 -19.40 -44.48
C LEU A 10 -41.56 -19.70 -43.20
N TRP A 11 -40.56 -20.58 -43.35
CA TRP A 11 -39.74 -21.16 -42.28
C TRP A 11 -38.80 -20.17 -41.54
N TYR A 12 -38.86 -18.87 -41.85
CA TYR A 12 -37.97 -17.86 -41.24
C TYR A 12 -38.49 -17.31 -39.90
N ASN A 13 -39.73 -17.64 -39.49
CA ASN A 13 -40.35 -17.07 -38.28
C ASN A 13 -40.35 -18.00 -37.05
N ARG A 14 -39.43 -18.97 -37.00
CA ARG A 14 -39.17 -19.77 -35.79
C ARG A 14 -37.94 -19.23 -35.08
N ARG A 15 -38.16 -18.39 -34.06
CA ARG A 15 -37.28 -18.12 -32.91
C ARG A 15 -35.82 -18.52 -33.18
N VAL A 16 -35.07 -17.73 -33.95
CA VAL A 16 -33.60 -17.80 -33.92
C VAL A 16 -33.25 -17.72 -32.43
N ARG A 17 -32.72 -18.82 -31.89
CA ARG A 17 -32.69 -19.11 -30.45
C ARG A 17 -32.16 -17.89 -29.70
N PHE A 18 -33.06 -17.18 -29.00
CA PHE A 18 -32.78 -15.97 -28.22
C PHE A 18 -31.61 -16.12 -27.23
N LEU A 19 -31.29 -17.37 -26.86
CA LEU A 19 -30.13 -17.76 -26.05
C LEU A 19 -28.77 -17.58 -26.77
N VAL A 20 -28.73 -17.52 -28.10
CA VAL A 20 -27.47 -17.47 -28.86
C VAL A 20 -26.84 -16.08 -28.77
N LEU A 21 -27.62 -15.01 -28.99
CA LEU A 21 -27.14 -13.63 -28.84
C LEU A 21 -26.76 -13.33 -27.39
N ASP A 22 -27.61 -13.73 -26.45
CA ASP A 22 -27.36 -13.53 -25.02
C ASP A 22 -26.09 -14.28 -24.58
N ARG A 23 -25.92 -15.54 -25.02
CA ARG A 23 -24.71 -16.34 -24.78
C ARG A 23 -23.48 -15.75 -25.47
N TYR A 24 -23.62 -15.16 -26.65
CA TYR A 24 -22.52 -14.51 -27.35
C TYR A 24 -22.02 -13.28 -26.58
N PHE A 25 -22.92 -12.38 -26.18
CA PHE A 25 -22.58 -11.21 -25.36
C PHE A 25 -21.98 -11.62 -24.01
N LEU A 26 -22.57 -12.60 -23.32
CA LEU A 26 -22.02 -13.11 -22.06
C LEU A 26 -20.63 -13.72 -22.24
N ARG A 27 -20.41 -14.50 -23.31
CA ARG A 27 -19.10 -15.08 -23.61
C ARG A 27 -18.06 -13.99 -23.90
N GLU A 28 -18.47 -12.91 -24.56
CA GLU A 28 -17.59 -11.76 -24.82
C GLU A 28 -17.23 -11.00 -23.54
N LEU A 29 -18.13 -10.95 -22.54
CA LEU A 29 -17.87 -10.29 -21.25
C LEU A 29 -16.90 -11.07 -20.34
N ILE A 30 -16.91 -12.42 -20.41
CA ILE A 30 -16.12 -13.26 -19.49
C ILE A 30 -14.63 -12.95 -19.54
N SER A 31 -14.05 -12.78 -20.73
CA SER A 31 -12.61 -12.55 -20.87
C SER A 31 -12.17 -11.19 -20.31
N PRO A 32 -12.77 -10.06 -20.70
CA PRO A 32 -12.54 -8.76 -20.08
C PRO A 32 -12.86 -8.70 -18.58
N PHE A 33 -13.87 -9.43 -18.11
CA PHE A 33 -14.26 -9.46 -16.69
C PHE A 33 -13.22 -10.19 -15.83
N GLY A 34 -12.83 -11.40 -16.21
CA GLY A 34 -11.77 -12.12 -15.52
C GLY A 34 -10.45 -11.35 -15.54
N PHE A 35 -10.15 -10.71 -16.67
CA PHE A 35 -8.98 -9.83 -16.82
C PHE A 35 -9.02 -8.64 -15.85
N GLY A 36 -10.10 -7.84 -15.88
CA GLY A 36 -10.23 -6.68 -15.00
C GLY A 36 -10.22 -7.08 -13.52
N GLY A 37 -10.87 -8.19 -13.17
CA GLY A 37 -10.91 -8.73 -11.81
C GLY A 37 -9.51 -9.13 -11.32
N ALA A 38 -8.75 -9.85 -12.15
CA ALA A 38 -7.37 -10.21 -11.83
C ALA A 38 -6.46 -8.98 -11.70
N LEU A 39 -6.55 -8.04 -12.65
CA LEU A 39 -5.76 -6.81 -12.67
C LEU A 39 -5.99 -5.97 -11.41
N PHE A 40 -7.24 -5.62 -11.10
CA PHE A 40 -7.54 -4.79 -9.93
C PHE A 40 -7.23 -5.51 -8.62
N THR A 41 -7.49 -6.82 -8.53
CA THR A 41 -7.18 -7.60 -7.31
C THR A 41 -5.68 -7.65 -7.09
N PHE A 42 -4.90 -7.87 -8.15
CA PHE A 42 -3.44 -7.86 -8.09
C PHE A 42 -2.90 -6.50 -7.60
N PHE A 43 -3.36 -5.39 -8.18
CA PHE A 43 -2.93 -4.04 -7.77
C PHE A 43 -3.33 -3.67 -6.33
N LEU A 44 -4.44 -4.20 -5.79
CA LEU A 44 -4.80 -3.97 -4.40
C LEU A 44 -4.02 -4.87 -3.42
N VAL A 45 -3.67 -6.07 -3.86
CA VAL A 45 -2.96 -7.05 -3.03
C VAL A 45 -1.48 -6.71 -2.89
N ILE A 46 -0.83 -6.16 -3.93
CA ILE A 46 0.61 -5.85 -3.92
C ILE A 46 1.00 -4.89 -2.77
N ASP A 47 0.21 -3.85 -2.54
CA ASP A 47 0.39 -2.88 -1.45
C ASP A 47 0.34 -3.58 -0.07
N ARG A 48 -0.56 -4.56 0.11
CA ARG A 48 -0.65 -5.32 1.36
C ARG A 48 0.44 -6.33 1.56
N ILE A 49 0.93 -6.96 0.49
CA ILE A 49 2.03 -7.94 0.59
C ILE A 49 3.24 -7.26 1.24
N TYR A 50 3.58 -6.03 0.85
CA TYR A 50 4.70 -5.29 1.43
C TYR A 50 4.57 -5.16 2.95
N HIS A 51 3.39 -4.73 3.43
CA HIS A 51 3.12 -4.59 4.87
C HIS A 51 3.08 -5.92 5.63
N LEU A 52 2.52 -6.97 5.03
CA LEU A 52 2.43 -8.29 5.67
C LEU A 52 3.78 -9.02 5.70
N THR A 53 4.67 -8.72 4.76
CA THR A 53 6.00 -9.33 4.70
C THR A 53 6.81 -8.90 5.94
N ASP A 54 6.62 -7.66 6.45
CA ASP A 54 7.23 -7.22 7.71
C ASP A 54 6.84 -8.09 8.93
N LEU A 55 5.65 -8.72 8.93
CA LEU A 55 5.26 -9.67 9.98
C LEU A 55 6.09 -10.96 9.92
N VAL A 56 6.29 -11.55 8.73
CA VAL A 56 7.17 -12.73 8.57
C VAL A 56 8.58 -12.41 9.07
N ILE A 57 9.04 -11.21 8.72
CA ILE A 57 10.42 -10.77 8.76
C ILE A 57 10.84 -10.27 10.14
N THR A 58 10.13 -9.27 10.67
CA THR A 58 10.51 -8.57 11.91
C THR A 58 10.00 -9.35 13.12
N LYS A 59 8.91 -10.10 12.96
CA LYS A 59 8.27 -10.86 14.04
C LYS A 59 8.46 -12.38 13.90
N GLY A 60 9.25 -12.86 12.93
CA GLY A 60 9.56 -14.29 12.77
C GLY A 60 8.34 -15.18 12.48
N VAL A 61 7.30 -14.64 11.84
CA VAL A 61 6.03 -15.35 11.61
C VAL A 61 6.17 -16.34 10.46
N PRO A 62 5.81 -17.63 10.63
CA PRO A 62 5.85 -18.60 9.54
C PRO A 62 5.06 -18.14 8.29
N PHE A 63 5.66 -18.31 7.11
CA PHE A 63 5.11 -17.81 5.85
C PHE A 63 3.67 -18.26 5.56
N HIS A 64 3.33 -19.52 5.89
CA HIS A 64 1.97 -20.05 5.68
C HIS A 64 0.91 -19.28 6.48
N LEU A 65 1.23 -18.75 7.66
CA LEU A 65 0.30 -17.94 8.45
C LEU A 65 0.07 -16.57 7.81
N VAL A 66 1.10 -16.00 7.18
CA VAL A 66 0.96 -14.73 6.44
C VAL A 66 0.21 -14.92 5.13
N LEU A 67 0.43 -16.05 4.44
CA LEU A 67 -0.40 -16.42 3.30
C LEU A 67 -1.87 -16.58 3.71
N GLN A 68 -2.14 -17.17 4.88
CA GLN A 68 -3.49 -17.29 5.43
C GLN A 68 -4.11 -15.91 5.74
N LEU A 69 -3.35 -14.97 6.31
CA LEU A 69 -3.80 -13.58 6.48
C LEU A 69 -4.15 -12.94 5.12
N LEU A 70 -3.31 -13.13 4.10
CA LEU A 70 -3.56 -12.63 2.75
C LEU A 70 -4.86 -13.19 2.17
N VAL A 71 -5.11 -14.49 2.33
CA VAL A 71 -6.34 -15.16 1.88
C VAL A 71 -7.57 -14.56 2.58
N TYR A 72 -7.48 -14.23 3.88
CA TYR A 72 -8.57 -13.57 4.59
C TYR A 72 -8.82 -12.12 4.15
N MET A 73 -7.85 -11.46 3.51
CA MET A 73 -8.04 -10.13 2.93
C MET A 73 -8.66 -10.16 1.53
N LEU A 74 -8.55 -11.27 0.79
CA LEU A 74 -9.04 -11.37 -0.59
C LEU A 74 -10.54 -11.05 -0.74
N PRO A 75 -11.46 -11.52 0.13
CA PRO A 75 -12.88 -11.17 0.02
C PRO A 75 -13.13 -9.65 0.05
N SER A 76 -12.41 -8.92 0.91
CA SER A 76 -12.49 -7.45 1.03
C SER A 76 -12.08 -6.78 -0.30
N PHE A 77 -11.00 -7.25 -0.92
CA PHE A 77 -10.58 -6.75 -2.24
C PHE A 77 -11.59 -7.11 -3.33
N MET A 78 -12.03 -8.37 -3.40
CA MET A 78 -12.98 -8.84 -4.41
C MET A 78 -14.30 -8.07 -4.36
N ALA A 79 -14.76 -7.67 -3.18
CA ALA A 79 -15.96 -6.86 -3.03
C ALA A 79 -15.85 -5.50 -3.74
N HIS A 80 -14.64 -4.95 -3.86
CA HIS A 80 -14.38 -3.74 -4.63
C HIS A 80 -14.07 -4.04 -6.10
N THR A 81 -13.28 -5.08 -6.39
CA THR A 81 -12.77 -5.33 -7.75
C THR A 81 -13.81 -5.92 -8.69
N LEU A 82 -14.81 -6.67 -8.21
CA LEU A 82 -15.85 -7.26 -9.05
C LEU A 82 -16.72 -6.20 -9.77
N PRO A 83 -17.27 -5.16 -9.10
CA PRO A 83 -17.95 -4.06 -9.78
C PRO A 83 -17.06 -3.33 -10.81
N MET A 84 -15.78 -3.11 -10.48
CA MET A 84 -14.83 -2.45 -11.38
C MET A 84 -14.54 -3.30 -12.61
N ALA A 85 -14.35 -4.60 -12.41
CA ALA A 85 -14.13 -5.58 -13.46
C ALA A 85 -15.31 -5.64 -14.42
N LEU A 86 -16.55 -5.59 -13.89
CA LEU A 86 -17.76 -5.55 -14.71
C LEU A 86 -17.82 -4.28 -15.56
N LEU A 87 -17.52 -3.11 -14.98
CA LEU A 87 -17.48 -1.84 -15.71
C LEU A 87 -16.51 -1.90 -16.90
N VAL A 88 -15.28 -2.35 -16.63
CA VAL A 88 -14.25 -2.55 -17.66
C VAL A 88 -14.72 -3.57 -18.69
N ALA A 89 -15.34 -4.67 -18.26
CA ALA A 89 -15.77 -5.73 -19.15
C ALA A 89 -16.84 -5.27 -20.14
N VAL A 90 -17.85 -4.54 -19.65
CA VAL A 90 -18.93 -4.02 -20.49
C VAL A 90 -18.40 -2.98 -21.48
N LEU A 91 -17.50 -2.09 -21.05
CA LEU A 91 -16.90 -1.09 -21.95
C LEU A 91 -15.98 -1.71 -23.00
N LEU A 92 -15.16 -2.71 -22.64
CA LEU A 92 -14.26 -3.39 -23.58
C LEU A 92 -15.01 -4.29 -24.57
N ALA A 93 -15.92 -5.13 -24.06
CA ALA A 93 -16.73 -6.02 -24.88
C ALA A 93 -17.65 -5.20 -25.79
N GLY A 94 -18.40 -4.26 -25.23
CA GLY A 94 -19.27 -3.37 -26.01
C GLY A 94 -18.50 -2.49 -26.99
N GLY A 95 -17.34 -1.97 -26.60
CA GLY A 95 -16.47 -1.18 -27.48
C GLY A 95 -15.88 -2.01 -28.63
N ARG A 96 -15.54 -3.28 -28.41
CA ARG A 96 -15.17 -4.20 -29.50
C ARG A 96 -16.34 -4.40 -30.45
N LEU A 97 -17.51 -4.78 -29.93
CA LEU A 97 -18.70 -5.05 -30.73
C LEU A 97 -19.15 -3.80 -31.53
N ALA A 98 -18.96 -2.60 -30.97
CA ALA A 98 -19.22 -1.34 -31.65
C ALA A 98 -18.19 -1.05 -32.76
N SER A 99 -16.90 -1.31 -32.49
CA SER A 99 -15.79 -1.10 -33.43
C SER A 99 -15.85 -2.05 -34.61
N ASP A 100 -16.25 -3.30 -34.38
CA ASP A 100 -16.40 -4.33 -35.41
C ASP A 100 -17.77 -4.21 -36.14
N LEU A 101 -18.50 -3.10 -35.91
CA LEU A 101 -19.82 -2.79 -36.46
C LEU A 101 -20.91 -3.82 -36.17
N GLU A 102 -20.68 -4.78 -35.28
CA GLU A 102 -21.65 -5.81 -34.90
C GLU A 102 -22.90 -5.21 -34.26
N ILE A 103 -22.74 -4.18 -33.43
CA ILE A 103 -23.89 -3.48 -32.82
C ILE A 103 -24.75 -2.78 -33.87
N VAL A 104 -24.11 -2.21 -34.90
CA VAL A 104 -24.82 -1.57 -36.03
C VAL A 104 -25.55 -2.63 -36.83
N ALA A 105 -24.94 -3.79 -37.07
CA ALA A 105 -25.57 -4.92 -37.75
C ALA A 105 -26.80 -5.46 -36.96
N PHE A 106 -26.69 -5.61 -35.64
CA PHE A 106 -27.83 -6.02 -34.80
C PHE A 106 -28.97 -5.00 -34.85
N LYS A 107 -28.66 -3.70 -34.81
CA LYS A 107 -29.65 -2.64 -34.97
C LYS A 107 -30.34 -2.69 -36.34
N ALA A 108 -29.57 -2.89 -37.42
CA ALA A 108 -30.10 -3.01 -38.78
C ALA A 108 -31.00 -4.25 -38.95
N ALA A 109 -30.71 -5.33 -38.21
CA ALA A 109 -31.56 -6.54 -38.14
C ALA A 109 -32.82 -6.37 -37.25
N GLY A 110 -33.11 -5.16 -36.75
CA GLY A 110 -34.28 -4.86 -35.93
C GLY A 110 -34.13 -5.20 -34.44
N VAL A 111 -32.93 -5.50 -33.96
CA VAL A 111 -32.69 -5.75 -32.52
C VAL A 111 -32.61 -4.42 -31.77
N SER A 112 -33.51 -4.21 -30.81
CA SER A 112 -33.52 -2.99 -30.00
C SER A 112 -32.33 -2.90 -29.05
N VAL A 113 -31.88 -1.68 -28.74
CA VAL A 113 -30.79 -1.42 -27.77
C VAL A 113 -31.13 -1.96 -26.38
N LEU A 114 -32.40 -1.87 -25.98
CA LEU A 114 -32.88 -2.43 -24.71
C LEU A 114 -32.80 -3.96 -24.67
N ARG A 115 -32.91 -4.64 -25.82
CA ARG A 115 -32.71 -6.08 -25.91
C ARG A 115 -31.23 -6.43 -25.73
N LEU A 116 -30.33 -5.69 -26.38
CA LEU A 116 -28.88 -5.85 -26.24
C LEU A 116 -28.39 -5.59 -24.80
N PHE A 117 -29.09 -4.77 -24.03
CA PHE A 117 -28.78 -4.52 -22.62
C PHE A 117 -29.13 -5.70 -21.69
N ARG A 118 -30.09 -6.56 -22.03
CA ARG A 118 -30.54 -7.67 -21.16
C ARG A 118 -29.42 -8.62 -20.68
N PRO A 119 -28.52 -9.14 -21.54
CA PRO A 119 -27.42 -9.99 -21.07
C PRO A 119 -26.48 -9.25 -20.12
N ILE A 120 -26.28 -7.94 -20.32
CA ILE A 120 -25.44 -7.10 -19.44
C ILE A 120 -26.15 -6.87 -18.11
N LEU A 121 -27.45 -6.62 -18.11
CA LEU A 121 -28.24 -6.52 -16.88
C LEU A 121 -28.19 -7.83 -16.08
N ALA A 122 -28.31 -8.99 -16.75
CA ALA A 122 -28.19 -10.30 -16.12
C ALA A 122 -26.79 -10.51 -15.51
N ALA A 123 -25.72 -10.17 -16.25
CA ALA A 123 -24.35 -10.21 -15.72
C ALA A 123 -24.17 -9.26 -14.52
N SER A 124 -24.74 -8.05 -14.59
CA SER A 124 -24.64 -7.06 -13.52
C SER A 124 -25.40 -7.48 -12.26
N LEU A 125 -26.55 -8.12 -12.41
CA LEU A 125 -27.31 -8.70 -11.31
C LEU A 125 -26.55 -9.87 -10.67
N LEU A 126 -25.94 -10.75 -11.48
CA LEU A 126 -25.11 -11.84 -10.97
C LEU A 126 -23.93 -11.31 -10.17
N VAL A 127 -23.22 -10.30 -10.68
CA VAL A 127 -22.11 -9.65 -9.97
C VAL A 127 -22.60 -8.93 -8.71
N THR A 128 -23.79 -8.32 -8.74
CA THR A 128 -24.42 -7.71 -7.56
C THR A 128 -24.66 -8.77 -6.47
N VAL A 129 -25.22 -9.92 -6.81
CA VAL A 129 -25.45 -11.02 -5.87
C VAL A 129 -24.13 -11.59 -5.34
N ALA A 130 -23.15 -11.80 -6.20
CA ALA A 130 -21.82 -12.27 -5.79
C ALA A 130 -21.14 -11.27 -4.83
N THR A 131 -21.19 -9.97 -5.15
CA THR A 131 -20.63 -8.89 -4.32
C THR A 131 -21.38 -8.78 -2.99
N ALA A 132 -22.70 -8.95 -2.98
CA ALA A 132 -23.50 -8.98 -1.75
C ALA A 132 -23.14 -10.18 -0.85
N GLY A 133 -22.89 -11.36 -1.44
CA GLY A 133 -22.39 -12.52 -0.72
C GLY A 133 -21.02 -12.25 -0.07
N LEU A 134 -20.12 -11.57 -0.79
CA LEU A 134 -18.84 -11.13 -0.24
C LEU A 134 -19.02 -10.11 0.90
N THR A 135 -19.79 -9.04 0.70
CA THR A 135 -19.88 -7.97 1.71
C THR A 135 -20.69 -8.34 2.95
N LEU A 136 -21.76 -9.13 2.80
CA LEU A 136 -22.69 -9.43 3.89
C LEU A 136 -22.27 -10.65 4.73
N VAL A 137 -21.61 -11.64 4.11
CA VAL A 137 -21.27 -12.91 4.76
C VAL A 137 -19.76 -13.13 4.82
N LEU A 138 -19.08 -13.09 3.68
CA LEU A 138 -17.69 -13.51 3.58
C LEU A 138 -16.72 -12.53 4.24
N ASN A 139 -16.91 -11.23 4.04
CA ASN A 139 -16.06 -10.17 4.61
C ASN A 139 -16.06 -10.15 6.14
N PRO A 140 -17.21 -10.11 6.84
CA PRO A 140 -17.19 -10.12 8.31
C PRO A 140 -16.60 -11.42 8.85
N ALA A 141 -16.86 -12.58 8.24
CA ALA A 141 -16.28 -13.86 8.65
C ALA A 141 -14.75 -13.87 8.45
N ALA A 142 -14.28 -13.46 7.27
CA ALA A 142 -12.87 -13.44 6.94
C ALA A 142 -12.10 -12.43 7.80
N ASN A 143 -12.66 -11.25 8.05
CA ASN A 143 -12.03 -10.24 8.91
C ASN A 143 -11.96 -10.71 10.38
N ARG A 144 -12.99 -11.41 10.87
CA ARG A 144 -12.98 -11.99 12.22
C ARG A 144 -11.91 -13.07 12.38
N GLU A 145 -11.74 -13.94 11.39
CA GLU A 145 -10.64 -14.92 11.36
C GLU A 145 -9.27 -14.26 11.13
N PHE A 146 -9.19 -13.19 10.33
CA PHE A 146 -7.98 -12.37 10.16
C PHE A 146 -7.52 -11.80 11.50
N GLN A 147 -8.41 -11.17 12.26
CA GLN A 147 -8.08 -10.63 13.59
C GLN A 147 -7.69 -11.73 14.58
N ARG A 148 -8.41 -12.86 14.59
CA ARG A 148 -8.07 -14.02 15.44
C ARG A 148 -6.68 -14.56 15.10
N GLN A 149 -6.38 -14.72 13.81
CA GLN A 149 -5.11 -15.23 13.33
C GLN A 149 -3.97 -14.26 13.62
N LEU A 150 -4.18 -12.96 13.36
CA LEU A 150 -3.24 -11.91 13.70
C LEU A 150 -2.92 -11.90 15.20
N PHE A 151 -3.94 -12.04 16.05
CA PHE A 151 -3.76 -12.11 17.49
C PHE A 151 -2.97 -13.36 17.93
N ARG A 152 -3.29 -14.54 17.39
CA ARG A 152 -2.51 -15.78 17.63
C ARG A 152 -1.05 -15.62 17.22
N ILE A 153 -0.80 -15.00 16.06
CA ILE A 153 0.54 -14.71 15.57
C ILE A 153 1.27 -13.78 16.56
N LEU A 154 0.62 -12.69 16.98
CA LEU A 154 1.18 -11.74 17.93
C LEU A 154 1.49 -12.40 19.28
N GLN A 155 0.66 -13.33 19.75
CA GLN A 155 0.92 -14.08 20.98
C GLN A 155 2.07 -15.08 20.85
N ALA A 156 2.04 -15.92 19.81
CA ALA A 156 3.06 -16.95 19.57
C ALA A 156 4.45 -16.36 19.29
N ARG A 157 4.50 -15.10 18.81
CA ARG A 157 5.72 -14.39 18.46
C ARG A 157 5.98 -13.13 19.30
N ALA A 158 5.25 -12.97 20.41
CA ALA A 158 5.46 -11.86 21.34
C ALA A 158 6.89 -11.87 21.91
N VAL A 159 7.44 -13.07 22.13
CA VAL A 159 8.80 -13.22 22.67
C VAL A 159 9.88 -13.00 21.60
N SER A 160 9.65 -13.45 20.37
CA SER A 160 10.58 -13.20 19.25
C SER A 160 10.56 -11.75 18.75
N GLY A 161 9.58 -10.95 19.20
CA GLY A 161 9.51 -9.51 18.92
C GLY A 161 10.31 -8.64 19.89
N LEU A 162 10.86 -9.21 20.97
CA LEU A 162 11.79 -8.51 21.87
C LEU A 162 13.20 -8.61 21.28
N GLN A 163 13.68 -7.51 20.74
CA GLN A 163 15.05 -7.42 20.23
C GLN A 163 16.03 -7.21 21.40
N GLU A 164 17.10 -7.99 21.41
CA GLU A 164 18.22 -7.82 22.34
C GLU A 164 18.84 -6.43 22.17
N ARG A 165 19.19 -5.82 23.31
CA ARG A 165 19.85 -4.52 23.41
C ARG A 165 19.12 -3.35 22.75
N VAL A 166 17.83 -3.52 22.45
CA VAL A 166 16.96 -2.49 21.88
C VAL A 166 15.82 -2.20 22.84
N PHE A 167 15.39 -0.94 22.94
CA PHE A 167 14.19 -0.57 23.67
C PHE A 167 12.95 -0.97 22.87
N ASN A 168 12.25 -2.00 23.34
CA ASN A 168 11.06 -2.52 22.70
C ASN A 168 9.81 -1.81 23.24
N ALA A 169 9.22 -0.92 22.44
CA ALA A 169 7.94 -0.26 22.73
C ALA A 169 6.72 -1.05 22.18
N THR A 170 6.89 -2.35 21.94
CA THR A 170 5.90 -3.20 21.24
C THR A 170 4.59 -3.38 22.03
N PHE A 171 4.60 -3.14 23.34
CA PHE A 171 3.48 -3.40 24.26
C PHE A 171 2.70 -2.14 24.68
N GLY A 172 2.71 -1.08 23.87
CA GLY A 172 1.93 0.14 24.13
C GLY A 172 2.66 1.12 25.06
N ASP A 173 2.03 1.50 26.18
CA ASP A 173 2.57 2.44 27.18
C ASP A 173 3.61 1.78 28.10
N MET A 174 4.35 0.80 27.59
CA MET A 174 5.43 0.11 28.31
C MET A 174 6.63 -0.04 27.39
N THR A 175 7.81 0.32 27.90
CA THR A 175 9.08 0.15 27.20
C THR A 175 9.88 -0.95 27.88
N ILE A 176 10.23 -2.01 27.14
CA ILE A 176 10.97 -3.16 27.66
C ILE A 176 12.34 -3.23 26.99
N TYR A 177 13.37 -3.17 27.81
CA TYR A 177 14.75 -3.42 27.43
C TYR A 177 15.17 -4.80 27.92
N VAL A 178 15.89 -5.56 27.08
CA VAL A 178 16.44 -6.87 27.42
C VAL A 178 17.88 -6.95 26.94
N GLU A 179 18.80 -7.35 27.82
CA GLU A 179 20.23 -7.47 27.48
C GLU A 179 20.52 -8.68 26.59
N GLU A 180 19.98 -9.84 26.99
CA GLU A 180 20.19 -11.13 26.32
C GLU A 180 18.89 -11.94 26.35
N VAL A 181 18.52 -12.50 25.21
CA VAL A 181 17.38 -13.41 25.06
C VAL A 181 17.94 -14.81 24.82
N SER A 182 17.57 -15.76 25.67
CA SER A 182 17.99 -17.16 25.49
C SER A 182 17.57 -17.70 24.13
N THR A 183 18.35 -18.62 23.56
CA THR A 183 18.01 -19.34 22.30
C THR A 183 16.65 -20.04 22.37
N SER A 184 16.20 -20.40 23.58
CA SER A 184 14.86 -20.96 23.84
C SER A 184 13.72 -19.95 23.76
N GLN A 185 14.02 -18.63 23.71
CA GLN A 185 13.07 -17.51 23.71
C GLN A 185 12.07 -17.56 24.87
N VAL A 186 12.44 -18.14 26.02
CA VAL A 186 11.59 -18.17 27.22
C VAL A 186 12.26 -17.47 28.39
N ALA A 187 13.59 -17.58 28.50
CA ALA A 187 14.39 -16.90 29.51
C ALA A 187 15.00 -15.61 28.94
N LEU A 188 14.84 -14.54 29.69
CA LEU A 188 15.37 -13.20 29.43
C LEU A 188 16.37 -12.87 30.53
N LYS A 189 17.49 -12.22 30.19
CA LYS A 189 18.46 -11.73 31.17
C LYS A 189 18.64 -10.22 31.01
N GLY A 190 18.82 -9.55 32.13
CA GLY A 190 19.02 -8.10 32.21
C GLY A 190 17.85 -7.33 31.65
N LEU A 191 16.80 -7.15 32.45
CA LEU A 191 15.58 -6.47 32.05
C LEU A 191 15.47 -5.09 32.69
N LEU A 192 15.05 -4.13 31.88
CA LEU A 192 14.60 -2.83 32.35
C LEU A 192 13.23 -2.55 31.71
N VAL A 193 12.21 -2.33 32.54
CA VAL A 193 10.84 -2.11 32.12
C VAL A 193 10.36 -0.75 32.64
N SER A 194 10.02 0.15 31.73
CA SER A 194 9.27 1.38 32.04
C SER A 194 7.79 1.10 31.92
N ASP A 195 7.04 1.24 33.01
CA ASP A 195 5.58 1.14 33.04
C ASP A 195 4.98 2.55 33.12
N GLU A 196 4.34 2.98 32.04
CA GLU A 196 3.83 4.34 31.85
C GLU A 196 2.31 4.38 31.68
N ARG A 197 1.62 3.32 32.13
CA ARG A 197 0.16 3.24 32.09
C ARG A 197 -0.52 4.32 32.93
N ASP A 198 0.15 4.82 33.96
CA ASP A 198 -0.29 5.95 34.77
C ASP A 198 0.62 7.17 34.50
N PRO A 199 0.10 8.28 33.93
CA PRO A 199 0.90 9.46 33.63
C PRO A 199 1.41 10.21 34.87
N LYS A 200 0.91 9.92 36.08
CA LYS A 200 1.32 10.58 37.33
C LYS A 200 2.42 9.82 38.08
N LEU A 201 2.76 8.61 37.62
CA LEU A 201 3.70 7.72 38.28
C LEU A 201 4.74 7.22 37.29
N SER A 202 6.02 7.50 37.56
CA SER A 202 7.13 6.87 36.86
C SER A 202 7.48 5.59 37.57
N ARG A 203 7.11 4.44 36.97
CA ARG A 203 7.50 3.11 37.47
C ARG A 203 8.57 2.50 36.57
N ILE A 204 9.77 2.34 37.10
CA ILE A 204 10.91 1.72 36.41
C ILE A 204 11.29 0.45 37.15
N ILE A 205 11.20 -0.68 36.47
CA ILE A 205 11.44 -2.00 37.03
C ILE A 205 12.72 -2.55 36.43
N THR A 206 13.70 -2.88 37.27
CA THR A 206 14.95 -3.53 36.84
C THR A 206 14.98 -4.96 37.38
N ALA A 207 15.35 -5.94 36.58
CA ALA A 207 15.44 -7.33 37.01
C ALA A 207 16.60 -8.07 36.35
N ARG A 208 17.21 -8.99 37.10
CA ARG A 208 18.33 -9.79 36.59
C ARG A 208 17.85 -10.84 35.58
N GLU A 209 16.73 -11.48 35.86
CA GLU A 209 16.15 -12.51 35.02
C GLU A 209 14.66 -12.26 34.79
N GLY A 210 14.16 -12.73 33.66
CA GLY A 210 12.75 -12.62 33.28
C GLY A 210 12.29 -13.87 32.53
N ARG A 211 11.01 -14.18 32.65
CA ARG A 211 10.35 -15.22 31.87
C ARG A 211 9.02 -14.71 31.35
N LEU A 212 8.71 -15.02 30.10
CA LEU A 212 7.40 -14.74 29.52
C LEU A 212 6.52 -15.97 29.64
N LEU A 213 5.38 -15.81 30.29
CA LEU A 213 4.35 -16.83 30.47
C LEU A 213 3.14 -16.42 29.65
N THR A 214 2.67 -17.32 28.78
CA THR A 214 1.49 -17.07 27.96
C THR A 214 0.33 -17.87 28.51
N ASP A 215 -0.77 -17.18 28.85
CA ASP A 215 -2.04 -17.81 29.23
C ASP A 215 -2.98 -17.81 28.03
N GLU A 216 -3.17 -19.00 27.45
CA GLU A 216 -4.00 -19.21 26.25
C GLU A 216 -5.50 -19.05 26.55
N ALA A 217 -5.95 -19.38 27.77
CA ALA A 217 -7.36 -19.30 28.15
C ALA A 217 -7.81 -17.85 28.36
N ASN A 218 -6.98 -17.04 29.03
CA ASN A 218 -7.30 -15.65 29.35
C ASN A 218 -6.78 -14.63 28.34
N ARG A 219 -6.09 -15.10 27.28
CA ARG A 219 -5.48 -14.26 26.24
C ARG A 219 -4.52 -13.20 26.79
N ARG A 220 -3.79 -13.52 27.86
CA ARG A 220 -2.84 -12.60 28.52
C ARG A 220 -1.42 -13.13 28.43
N ILE A 221 -0.47 -12.21 28.25
CA ILE A 221 0.95 -12.51 28.34
C ILE A 221 1.43 -11.92 29.66
N THR A 222 2.06 -12.71 30.51
CA THR A 222 2.59 -12.28 31.80
C THR A 222 4.11 -12.29 31.71
N LEU A 223 4.74 -11.13 31.95
CA LEU A 223 6.17 -11.04 32.15
C LEU A 223 6.47 -11.24 33.63
N ARG A 224 7.05 -12.40 33.95
CA ARG A 224 7.55 -12.75 35.27
C ARG A 224 8.98 -12.27 35.41
N LEU A 225 9.21 -11.30 36.27
CA LEU A 225 10.52 -10.75 36.60
C LEU A 225 11.05 -11.43 37.86
N LEU A 226 12.32 -11.81 37.86
CA LEU A 226 12.98 -12.52 38.94
C LEU A 226 14.18 -11.71 39.45
N ASN A 227 14.30 -11.62 40.78
CA ASN A 227 15.39 -10.94 41.48
C ASN A 227 15.62 -9.52 40.95
N GLY A 228 14.69 -8.62 41.24
CA GLY A 228 14.67 -7.26 40.72
C GLY A 228 14.21 -6.24 41.75
N ALA A 229 14.02 -5.01 41.30
CA ALA A 229 13.48 -3.93 42.11
C ALA A 229 12.56 -3.03 41.28
N VAL A 230 11.51 -2.55 41.93
CA VAL A 230 10.58 -1.55 41.41
C VAL A 230 10.98 -0.18 41.97
N ASN A 231 11.17 0.77 41.07
CA ASN A 231 11.44 2.16 41.39
C ASN A 231 10.22 2.99 41.00
N GLU A 232 9.54 3.54 41.99
CA GLU A 232 8.38 4.39 41.78
C GLU A 232 8.66 5.81 42.25
N ALA A 233 8.32 6.77 41.40
CA ALA A 233 8.39 8.18 41.75
C ALA A 233 7.17 8.92 41.19
N ASP A 234 6.63 9.83 42.00
CA ASP A 234 5.57 10.74 41.54
C ASP A 234 6.15 11.69 40.49
N ILE A 235 5.53 11.75 39.31
CA ILE A 235 5.88 12.70 38.25
C ILE A 235 4.73 13.66 38.00
N MET A 236 5.06 14.92 37.76
CA MET A 236 4.11 15.84 37.11
C MET A 236 4.25 15.66 35.61
N PRO A 237 3.20 15.29 34.86
CA PRO A 237 3.29 15.12 33.41
C PRO A 237 3.77 16.41 32.74
N VAL A 238 4.63 16.29 31.72
CA VAL A 238 5.01 17.45 30.90
C VAL A 238 3.85 17.77 29.96
N ASP A 239 3.24 18.95 30.08
CA ASP A 239 2.31 19.44 29.06
C ASP A 239 3.08 19.82 27.80
N ALA A 240 2.95 19.00 26.75
CA ALA A 240 3.54 19.30 25.46
C ALA A 240 2.81 20.50 24.82
N PRO A 241 3.52 21.49 24.23
CA PRO A 241 2.89 22.61 23.56
C PRO A 241 2.02 22.10 22.40
N GLN A 242 0.69 22.29 22.52
CA GLN A 242 -0.28 21.73 21.58
C GLN A 242 -0.34 22.48 20.24
N THR A 243 0.30 23.66 20.14
CA THR A 243 0.33 24.49 18.92
C THR A 243 1.64 25.27 18.78
N VAL A 244 2.13 25.40 17.53
CA VAL A 244 3.36 26.11 17.12
C VAL A 244 3.38 27.60 17.55
N THR A 245 2.22 28.18 17.87
CA THR A 245 2.05 29.62 18.16
C THR A 245 2.21 30.01 19.63
N SER A 246 2.53 29.09 20.54
CA SER A 246 2.72 29.41 21.96
C SER A 246 4.16 29.14 22.41
N THR A 247 5.09 30.00 21.99
CA THR A 247 6.52 29.96 22.35
C THR A 247 6.82 30.56 23.74
N THR A 248 5.82 30.95 24.51
CA THR A 248 6.02 31.79 25.72
C THR A 248 5.85 31.06 27.05
N SER A 249 5.42 29.80 27.07
CA SER A 249 5.30 29.01 28.31
C SER A 249 6.26 27.82 28.30
N SER A 250 7.31 27.86 29.11
CA SER A 250 8.12 26.66 29.39
C SER A 250 7.20 25.54 29.90
N PRO A 251 7.34 24.29 29.41
CA PRO A 251 6.56 23.17 29.89
C PRO A 251 6.69 23.04 31.41
N THR A 252 5.55 22.96 32.10
CA THR A 252 5.49 22.62 33.53
C THR A 252 5.47 21.09 33.67
N GLY A 253 6.39 20.53 34.46
CA GLY A 253 6.45 19.09 34.75
C GLY A 253 7.68 18.37 34.18
N GLY A 254 7.73 17.04 34.35
CA GLY A 254 8.72 16.12 33.78
C GLY A 254 9.70 15.51 34.79
N ALA A 255 10.04 16.22 35.86
CA ALA A 255 10.88 15.65 36.91
C ALA A 255 10.06 14.79 37.88
N ALA A 256 10.65 13.68 38.30
CA ALA A 256 10.20 12.95 39.48
C ALA A 256 10.38 13.80 40.73
N SER A 257 9.32 14.00 41.51
CA SER A 257 9.38 14.77 42.75
C SER A 257 10.43 14.22 43.71
N ALA A 258 11.16 15.11 44.37
CA ALA A 258 12.11 14.74 45.42
C ALA A 258 11.41 14.18 46.68
N SER A 259 10.11 14.43 46.87
CA SER A 259 9.42 14.18 48.14
C SER A 259 8.85 12.76 48.30
N ARG A 260 8.59 12.04 47.20
CA ARG A 260 8.01 10.69 47.24
C ARG A 260 8.70 9.77 46.24
N TYR A 261 9.67 9.02 46.76
CA TYR A 261 10.37 7.95 46.04
C TYR A 261 10.23 6.64 46.81
N ARG A 262 9.85 5.57 46.10
CA ARG A 262 9.73 4.23 46.66
C ARG A 262 10.63 3.27 45.90
N TYR A 263 11.55 2.65 46.62
CA TYR A 263 12.35 1.53 46.15
C TYR A 263 11.85 0.25 46.79
N THR A 264 11.49 -0.75 45.98
CA THR A 264 10.96 -2.03 46.49
C THR A 264 11.65 -3.18 45.78
N VAL A 265 12.45 -3.94 46.52
CA VAL A 265 13.10 -5.16 46.02
C VAL A 265 12.10 -6.31 46.01
N PHE A 266 12.15 -7.15 44.98
CA PHE A 266 11.33 -8.34 44.86
C PHE A 266 12.14 -9.53 44.36
N ASN A 267 11.77 -10.73 44.82
CA ASN A 267 12.30 -11.98 44.26
C ASN A 267 11.49 -12.41 43.04
N LEU A 268 10.18 -12.18 43.04
CA LEU A 268 9.28 -12.51 41.95
C LEU A 268 8.24 -11.38 41.79
N TYR A 269 8.10 -10.87 40.58
CA TYR A 269 7.11 -9.87 40.22
C TYR A 269 6.47 -10.24 38.89
N ASP A 270 5.17 -10.53 38.91
CA ASP A 270 4.41 -10.85 37.72
C ASP A 270 3.68 -9.60 37.22
N MET A 271 3.96 -9.20 35.98
CA MET A 271 3.23 -8.12 35.33
C MET A 271 2.47 -8.65 34.12
N SER A 272 1.21 -8.28 33.98
CA SER A 272 0.43 -8.60 32.78
C SER A 272 0.73 -7.60 31.66
N LEU A 273 1.23 -8.10 30.53
CA LEU A 273 1.35 -7.37 29.28
C LEU A 273 -0.01 -7.39 28.57
N SER A 274 -0.65 -6.21 28.46
CA SER A 274 -1.87 -6.05 27.68
C SER A 274 -1.56 -6.07 26.19
N VAL A 275 -1.94 -7.16 25.51
CA VAL A 275 -1.80 -7.35 24.04
C VAL A 275 -2.84 -6.55 23.25
N ASP A 276 -3.62 -5.69 23.91
CA ASP A 276 -4.58 -4.81 23.23
C ASP A 276 -3.88 -3.73 22.36
N SER A 277 -2.57 -3.52 22.56
CA SER A 277 -1.82 -2.37 22.02
C SER A 277 -0.83 -2.60 20.87
N PRO A 278 -0.26 -3.79 20.57
CA PRO A 278 0.52 -4.00 19.33
C PRO A 278 -0.32 -3.74 18.05
N LEU A 279 -1.65 -3.76 18.20
CA LEU A 279 -2.63 -3.43 17.16
C LEU A 279 -2.87 -1.92 16.97
N LYS A 280 -2.40 -1.03 17.88
CA LYS A 280 -2.47 0.44 17.66
C LYS A 280 -1.36 0.92 16.72
N GLY A 281 -0.17 0.31 16.80
CA GLY A 281 0.99 0.60 15.95
C GLY A 281 1.06 -0.24 14.67
N ALA A 282 0.44 -1.43 14.66
CA ALA A 282 0.17 -2.11 13.40
C ALA A 282 -0.72 -1.18 12.55
N PRO A 283 -0.44 -0.99 11.25
CA PRO A 283 -1.33 -0.24 10.38
C PRO A 283 -2.71 -0.93 10.45
N ARG A 284 -3.63 -0.38 11.25
CA ARG A 284 -5.06 -0.69 11.19
C ARG A 284 -5.53 -0.18 9.84
N GLY A 285 -5.21 -0.95 8.80
CA GLY A 285 -5.55 -0.65 7.43
C GLY A 285 -7.04 -0.74 7.18
N GLU A 286 -7.81 -1.27 8.14
CA GLU A 286 -9.27 -1.39 8.09
C GLU A 286 -9.89 -0.83 9.37
N LYS A 287 -11.00 -0.09 9.19
CA LYS A 287 -11.70 0.64 10.26
C LYS A 287 -12.42 -0.37 11.19
N PRO A 288 -12.48 -0.15 12.52
CA PRO A 288 -13.04 -1.13 13.48
C PRO A 288 -14.49 -1.53 13.21
N GLU A 289 -15.25 -0.68 12.52
CA GLU A 289 -16.65 -0.95 12.19
C GLU A 289 -16.81 -2.14 11.23
N LYS A 290 -15.75 -2.49 10.49
CA LYS A 290 -15.74 -3.63 9.56
C LYS A 290 -15.69 -4.99 10.27
N ASP A 291 -15.31 -5.04 11.55
CA ASP A 291 -15.19 -6.28 12.33
C ASP A 291 -16.57 -6.87 12.71
N PHE A 292 -17.59 -6.01 12.76
CA PHE A 292 -18.91 -6.37 13.25
C PHE A 292 -19.78 -7.03 12.18
N THR A 293 -20.58 -8.01 12.59
CA THR A 293 -21.69 -8.54 11.77
C THR A 293 -22.85 -7.55 11.70
N LEU A 294 -23.82 -7.80 10.81
CA LEU A 294 -24.98 -6.90 10.66
C LEU A 294 -25.81 -6.78 11.95
N SER A 295 -25.92 -7.85 12.73
CA SER A 295 -26.61 -7.85 14.03
C SER A 295 -25.85 -7.03 15.06
N GLU A 296 -24.54 -7.23 15.18
CA GLU A 296 -23.67 -6.47 16.09
C GLU A 296 -23.60 -4.98 15.71
N LEU A 297 -23.58 -4.65 14.40
CA LEU A 297 -23.72 -3.27 13.92
C LEU A 297 -25.06 -2.67 14.36
N GLY A 298 -26.15 -3.43 14.26
CA GLY A 298 -27.47 -3.01 14.74
C GLY A 298 -27.47 -2.68 16.23
N GLN A 299 -26.84 -3.51 17.05
CA GLN A 299 -26.68 -3.29 18.49
C GLN A 299 -25.85 -2.04 18.78
N LYS A 300 -24.69 -1.87 18.14
CA LYS A 300 -23.84 -0.66 18.30
C LYS A 300 -24.55 0.62 17.87
N ILE A 301 -25.35 0.58 16.79
CA ILE A 301 -26.16 1.72 16.34
C ILE A 301 -27.26 2.08 17.35
N ALA A 302 -27.78 1.09 18.09
CA ALA A 302 -28.77 1.29 19.15
C ALA A 302 -28.13 1.79 20.46
N GLU A 303 -26.94 1.30 20.79
CA GLU A 303 -26.13 1.73 21.95
C GLU A 303 -25.76 3.21 21.84
N TYR A 304 -25.23 3.66 20.69
CA TYR A 304 -24.90 5.06 20.43
C TYR A 304 -26.08 5.91 19.94
N ARG A 305 -27.32 5.59 20.33
CA ARG A 305 -28.50 6.33 19.84
C ARG A 305 -28.47 7.82 20.22
N THR A 306 -27.86 8.16 21.36
CA THR A 306 -27.79 9.51 21.92
C THR A 306 -26.66 10.37 21.37
N ASP A 307 -25.60 9.77 20.82
CA ASP A 307 -24.46 10.50 20.22
C ASP A 307 -24.39 10.27 18.69
N PRO A 308 -24.83 11.27 17.89
CA PRO A 308 -24.78 11.18 16.43
C PRO A 308 -23.39 10.97 15.85
N HIS A 309 -22.33 11.49 16.49
CA HIS A 309 -20.97 11.40 15.97
C HIS A 309 -20.42 9.98 16.11
N SER A 310 -20.60 9.35 17.28
CA SER A 310 -20.20 7.97 17.53
C SER A 310 -21.07 6.95 16.78
N ARG A 311 -22.32 7.31 16.45
CA ARG A 311 -23.26 6.48 15.68
C ARG A 311 -22.98 6.46 14.18
N ALA A 312 -22.48 7.57 13.61
CA ALA A 312 -22.33 7.74 12.17
C ALA A 312 -21.46 6.66 11.49
N PRO A 313 -20.28 6.27 12.03
CA PRO A 313 -19.44 5.24 11.41
C PRO A 313 -20.14 3.90 11.23
N PHE A 314 -20.88 3.43 12.24
CA PHE A 314 -21.60 2.15 12.18
C PHE A 314 -22.78 2.19 11.20
N GLN A 315 -23.49 3.31 11.12
CA GLN A 315 -24.56 3.47 10.12
C GLN A 315 -24.02 3.49 8.70
N ILE A 316 -22.91 4.21 8.47
CA ILE A 316 -22.24 4.30 7.18
C ILE A 316 -21.84 2.90 6.71
N GLU A 317 -21.20 2.12 7.57
CA GLU A 317 -20.77 0.76 7.25
C GLU A 317 -21.98 -0.13 6.91
N ARG A 318 -23.07 -0.05 7.69
CA ARG A 318 -24.31 -0.78 7.38
C ARG A 318 -24.86 -0.43 6.00
N HIS A 319 -24.94 0.86 5.66
CA HIS A 319 -25.44 1.29 4.34
C HIS A 319 -24.47 0.91 3.20
N LYS A 320 -23.15 0.94 3.43
CA LYS A 320 -22.13 0.54 2.45
C LYS A 320 -22.25 -0.91 2.05
N ARG A 321 -22.52 -1.81 3.01
CA ARG A 321 -22.66 -3.25 2.74
C ARG A 321 -23.77 -3.57 1.74
N TYR A 322 -24.80 -2.73 1.66
CA TYR A 322 -25.88 -2.83 0.66
C TYR A 322 -25.63 -1.98 -0.59
N ALA A 323 -25.04 -0.79 -0.45
CA ALA A 323 -24.82 0.11 -1.57
C ALA A 323 -23.70 -0.37 -2.52
N LEU A 324 -22.61 -0.94 -1.99
CA LEU A 324 -21.48 -1.41 -2.80
C LEU A 324 -21.86 -2.54 -3.78
N PRO A 325 -22.62 -3.58 -3.37
CA PRO A 325 -23.12 -4.58 -4.32
C PRO A 325 -23.93 -3.96 -5.46
N LEU A 326 -24.81 -3.01 -5.15
CA LEU A 326 -25.66 -2.35 -6.14
C LEU A 326 -24.87 -1.48 -7.13
N ALA A 327 -23.64 -1.07 -6.78
CA ALA A 327 -22.77 -0.35 -7.70
C ALA A 327 -22.50 -1.13 -9.00
N ALA A 328 -22.44 -2.47 -8.93
CA ALA A 328 -22.26 -3.31 -10.12
C ALA A 328 -23.41 -3.14 -11.13
N LEU A 329 -24.65 -3.09 -10.65
CA LEU A 329 -25.83 -2.83 -11.50
C LEU A 329 -25.76 -1.45 -12.15
N VAL A 330 -25.40 -0.45 -11.36
CA VAL A 330 -25.26 0.93 -11.82
C VAL A 330 -24.14 1.07 -12.86
N PHE A 331 -23.00 0.41 -12.65
CA PHE A 331 -21.90 0.38 -13.61
C PHE A 331 -22.28 -0.29 -14.91
N GLY A 332 -23.01 -1.42 -14.88
CA GLY A 332 -23.55 -2.04 -16.09
C GLY A 332 -24.46 -1.09 -16.88
N LEU A 333 -25.33 -0.35 -16.17
CA LEU A 333 -26.27 0.62 -16.74
C LEU A 333 -25.58 1.82 -17.39
N VAL A 334 -24.48 2.31 -16.81
CA VAL A 334 -23.70 3.43 -17.36
C VAL A 334 -22.76 2.97 -18.48
N ALA A 335 -22.09 1.83 -18.30
CA ALA A 335 -21.08 1.33 -19.22
C ALA A 335 -21.66 0.96 -20.59
N PHE A 336 -22.79 0.25 -20.63
CA PHE A 336 -23.34 -0.25 -21.88
C PHE A 336 -23.67 0.85 -22.91
N PRO A 337 -24.47 1.88 -22.58
CA PRO A 337 -24.78 2.93 -23.55
C PRO A 337 -23.53 3.72 -23.98
N LEU A 338 -22.56 3.88 -23.08
CA LEU A 338 -21.28 4.52 -23.41
C LEU A 338 -20.45 3.67 -24.39
N ALA A 339 -20.42 2.34 -24.18
CA ALA A 339 -19.72 1.39 -25.03
C ALA A 339 -20.30 1.39 -26.45
N VAL A 340 -21.63 1.36 -26.57
CA VAL A 340 -22.36 1.34 -27.86
C VAL A 340 -22.10 2.61 -28.68
N ARG A 341 -21.99 3.78 -28.03
CA ARG A 341 -21.81 5.07 -28.72
C ARG A 341 -20.36 5.37 -29.12
N SER A 342 -19.38 4.67 -28.55
CA SER A 342 -17.96 4.87 -28.84
C SER A 342 -17.55 4.24 -30.19
N HIS A 343 -18.11 4.74 -31.30
CA HIS A 343 -17.86 4.23 -32.64
C HIS A 343 -16.44 4.49 -33.18
N ARG A 344 -15.66 5.38 -32.56
CA ARG A 344 -14.34 5.82 -33.08
C ARG A 344 -13.18 5.77 -32.07
N GLY A 345 -13.44 5.39 -30.82
CA GLY A 345 -12.44 5.48 -29.73
C GLY A 345 -11.45 4.30 -29.61
N GLY A 346 -11.71 3.17 -30.27
CA GLY A 346 -10.92 1.96 -30.05
C GLY A 346 -10.97 1.43 -28.59
N ARG A 347 -10.31 0.30 -28.33
CA ARG A 347 -10.30 -0.36 -27.01
C ARG A 347 -9.61 0.48 -25.91
N SER A 348 -8.74 1.41 -26.29
CA SER A 348 -8.00 2.28 -25.36
C SER A 348 -8.91 3.33 -24.70
N VAL A 349 -9.87 3.89 -25.46
CA VAL A 349 -10.84 4.86 -24.90
C VAL A 349 -11.79 4.19 -23.91
N ALA A 350 -12.13 2.92 -24.12
CA ALA A 350 -12.92 2.15 -23.17
C ALA A 350 -12.20 1.95 -21.80
N LEU A 351 -10.88 1.76 -21.81
CA LEU A 351 -10.07 1.66 -20.58
C LEU A 351 -9.93 2.99 -19.83
N VAL A 352 -9.67 4.08 -20.55
CA VAL A 352 -9.59 5.41 -19.92
C VAL A 352 -10.97 5.84 -19.41
N GLY A 353 -12.03 5.58 -20.19
CA GLY A 353 -13.40 5.88 -19.80
C GLY A 353 -13.86 5.11 -18.57
N SER A 354 -13.53 3.82 -18.47
CA SER A 354 -13.84 3.03 -17.27
C SER A 354 -13.15 3.58 -16.03
N LEU A 355 -11.89 4.00 -16.17
CA LEU A 355 -11.12 4.58 -15.08
C LEU A 355 -11.70 5.91 -14.61
N VAL A 356 -12.07 6.81 -15.53
CA VAL A 356 -12.69 8.11 -15.18
C VAL A 356 -14.02 7.90 -14.46
N ILE A 357 -14.86 6.98 -14.94
CA ILE A 357 -16.14 6.63 -14.30
C ILE A 357 -15.88 6.09 -12.89
N LEU A 358 -14.89 5.21 -12.75
CA LEU A 358 -14.52 4.62 -11.47
C LEU A 358 -14.06 5.67 -10.45
N VAL A 359 -13.12 6.54 -10.84
CA VAL A 359 -12.64 7.66 -10.03
C VAL A 359 -13.80 8.52 -9.59
N THR A 360 -14.63 8.93 -10.55
CA THR A 360 -15.73 9.86 -10.28
C THR A 360 -16.72 9.24 -9.30
N TYR A 361 -17.09 7.97 -9.48
CA TYR A 361 -18.01 7.26 -8.60
C TYR A 361 -17.51 7.23 -7.16
N TYR A 362 -16.27 6.76 -6.96
CA TYR A 362 -15.74 6.61 -5.62
C TYR A 362 -15.34 7.95 -4.99
N LEU A 363 -14.88 8.93 -5.77
CA LEU A 363 -14.63 10.30 -5.31
C LEU A 363 -15.91 10.92 -4.73
N VAL A 364 -17.05 10.78 -5.43
CA VAL A 364 -18.35 11.27 -4.94
C VAL A 364 -18.77 10.50 -3.69
N MET A 365 -18.66 9.18 -3.69
CA MET A 365 -19.00 8.31 -2.54
C MET A 365 -18.22 8.68 -1.28
N THR A 366 -16.90 8.77 -1.36
CA THR A 366 -16.05 9.09 -0.21
C THR A 366 -16.24 10.55 0.23
N SER A 367 -16.44 11.49 -0.69
CA SER A 367 -16.76 12.89 -0.34
C SER A 367 -18.03 13.00 0.52
N LEU A 368 -19.07 12.25 0.15
CA LEU A 368 -20.31 12.19 0.89
C LEU A 368 -20.18 11.43 2.21
N GLU A 369 -19.40 10.35 2.25
CA GLU A 369 -19.05 9.65 3.49
C GLU A 369 -18.37 10.60 4.49
N GLY A 370 -17.39 11.39 4.05
CA GLY A 370 -16.75 12.39 4.89
C GLY A 370 -17.69 13.49 5.38
N ALA A 371 -18.76 13.79 4.63
CA ALA A 371 -19.83 14.68 5.09
C ALA A 371 -20.73 14.00 6.15
N ALA A 372 -21.03 12.71 5.99
CA ALA A 372 -21.82 11.92 6.94
C ALA A 372 -21.09 11.66 8.26
N LEU A 373 -19.78 11.41 8.22
CA LEU A 373 -18.95 11.26 9.42
C LEU A 373 -18.93 12.52 10.30
N ARG A 374 -19.17 13.68 9.69
CA ARG A 374 -19.29 14.98 10.39
C ARG A 374 -20.73 15.32 10.78
N ALA A 375 -21.64 14.35 10.70
CA ALA A 375 -23.07 14.51 10.94
C ALA A 375 -23.74 15.62 10.10
N ARG A 376 -23.13 16.08 8.99
CA ARG A 376 -23.72 17.12 8.11
C ARG A 376 -24.80 16.56 7.20
N VAL A 377 -24.65 15.31 6.80
CA VAL A 377 -25.56 14.60 5.89
C VAL A 377 -25.95 13.27 6.54
N PRO A 378 -27.22 12.85 6.49
CA PRO A 378 -27.61 11.53 6.95
C PRO A 378 -26.82 10.42 6.24
N ALA A 379 -26.35 9.42 6.99
CA ALA A 379 -25.55 8.31 6.47
C ALA A 379 -26.23 7.59 5.28
N ALA A 380 -27.56 7.44 5.34
CA ALA A 380 -28.32 6.86 4.24
C ALA A 380 -28.20 7.67 2.94
N ILE A 381 -28.37 9.00 2.99
CA ILE A 381 -28.28 9.85 1.80
C ILE A 381 -26.86 9.85 1.24
N ALA A 382 -25.87 9.99 2.12
CA ALA A 382 -24.47 10.07 1.72
C ALA A 382 -24.01 8.82 0.94
N ILE A 383 -24.42 7.63 1.39
CA ILE A 383 -23.97 6.36 0.83
C ILE A 383 -24.78 5.94 -0.40
N TRP A 384 -26.06 6.31 -0.49
CA TRP A 384 -26.92 5.92 -1.62
C TRP A 384 -26.90 6.93 -2.77
N ALA A 385 -26.59 8.20 -2.51
CA ALA A 385 -26.59 9.24 -3.54
C ALA A 385 -25.68 8.95 -4.76
N PRO A 386 -24.46 8.40 -4.64
CA PRO A 386 -23.65 8.04 -5.81
C PRO A 386 -24.35 7.01 -6.71
N ASN A 387 -24.96 5.98 -6.12
CA ASN A 387 -25.71 4.98 -6.87
C ASN A 387 -26.91 5.59 -7.59
N VAL A 388 -27.66 6.47 -6.92
CA VAL A 388 -28.81 7.15 -7.52
C VAL A 388 -28.36 8.08 -8.65
N LEU A 389 -27.31 8.88 -8.43
CA LEU A 389 -26.75 9.79 -9.41
C LEU A 389 -26.29 9.03 -10.67
N PHE A 390 -25.47 8.00 -10.52
CA PHE A 390 -24.98 7.25 -11.67
C PHE A 390 -26.09 6.40 -12.31
N ALA A 391 -27.09 5.93 -11.55
CA ALA A 391 -28.24 5.23 -12.12
C ALA A 391 -29.10 6.17 -12.99
N THR A 392 -29.36 7.39 -12.53
CA THR A 392 -30.12 8.39 -13.31
C THR A 392 -29.38 8.79 -14.58
N VAL A 393 -28.06 9.04 -14.49
CA VAL A 393 -27.21 9.30 -15.66
C VAL A 393 -27.20 8.10 -16.61
N GLY A 394 -27.01 6.89 -16.10
CA GLY A 394 -26.99 5.66 -16.90
C GLY A 394 -28.33 5.40 -17.61
N LEU A 395 -29.46 5.58 -16.91
CA LEU A 395 -30.79 5.44 -17.51
C LEU A 395 -31.03 6.51 -18.57
N GLY A 396 -30.64 7.77 -18.31
CA GLY A 396 -30.70 8.86 -19.29
C GLY A 396 -29.87 8.55 -20.54
N LEU A 397 -28.65 8.04 -20.37
CA LEU A 397 -27.78 7.61 -21.46
C LEU A 397 -28.38 6.43 -22.24
N LEU A 398 -28.98 5.46 -21.55
CA LEU A 398 -29.64 4.31 -22.18
C LEU A 398 -30.84 4.75 -23.02
N VAL A 399 -31.70 5.63 -22.49
CA VAL A 399 -32.85 6.20 -23.22
C VAL A 399 -32.38 7.05 -24.40
N ALA A 400 -31.35 7.88 -24.23
CA ALA A 400 -30.78 8.67 -25.30
C ALA A 400 -30.18 7.79 -26.42
N THR A 401 -29.56 6.66 -26.06
CA THR A 401 -29.02 5.69 -27.02
C THR A 401 -30.14 4.92 -27.74
N ALA A 402 -31.23 4.63 -27.05
CA ALA A 402 -32.40 3.97 -27.63
C ALA A 402 -33.22 4.89 -28.55
N ARG A 403 -33.30 6.19 -28.25
CA ARG A 403 -33.99 7.21 -29.06
C ARG A 403 -33.10 7.89 -30.11
N GLU A 404 -31.86 7.43 -30.26
CA GLU A 404 -30.85 8.00 -31.17
C GLU A 404 -30.66 9.52 -31.04
N TRP A 405 -30.78 10.03 -29.81
CA TRP A 405 -30.66 11.45 -29.53
C TRP A 405 -29.25 11.94 -29.90
N LYS A 406 -29.18 12.80 -30.91
CA LYS A 406 -27.95 13.50 -31.31
C LYS A 406 -27.65 14.60 -30.30
N TRP A 407 -26.57 14.47 -29.54
CA TRP A 407 -26.14 15.54 -28.63
C TRP A 407 -25.86 16.82 -29.42
N PRO A 408 -26.13 18.01 -28.84
CA PRO A 408 -25.53 19.23 -29.36
C PRO A 408 -24.01 19.02 -29.36
N ALA A 409 -23.36 19.23 -30.50
CA ALA A 409 -21.92 19.07 -30.60
C ALA A 409 -21.27 19.98 -29.54
N MET A 410 -20.45 19.41 -28.65
CA MET A 410 -19.57 20.16 -27.75
C MET A 410 -18.19 20.24 -28.39
N PRO A 411 -17.95 21.15 -29.36
CA PRO A 411 -16.70 21.18 -30.12
C PRO A 411 -15.48 21.43 -29.23
N LEU A 412 -15.65 22.06 -28.07
CA LEU A 412 -14.54 22.36 -27.15
C LEU A 412 -13.94 21.10 -26.50
N VAL A 413 -14.78 20.19 -26.00
CA VAL A 413 -14.33 18.95 -25.34
C VAL A 413 -13.67 18.01 -26.34
N TRP A 414 -14.25 17.88 -27.53
CA TRP A 414 -13.67 17.08 -28.62
C TRP A 414 -12.43 17.72 -29.25
N ARG A 415 -12.29 19.05 -29.22
CA ARG A 415 -11.04 19.74 -29.61
C ARG A 415 -9.93 19.53 -28.59
N ALA A 416 -10.23 19.56 -27.30
CA ALA A 416 -9.27 19.27 -26.24
C ALA A 416 -8.79 17.80 -26.30
N LEU A 417 -9.71 16.84 -26.44
CA LEU A 417 -9.39 15.42 -26.63
C LEU A 417 -8.72 15.12 -27.98
N GLY A 418 -9.12 15.83 -29.04
CA GLY A 418 -8.52 15.74 -30.37
C GLY A 418 -7.10 16.31 -30.43
N GLY A 419 -6.78 17.33 -29.63
CA GLY A 419 -5.43 17.86 -29.46
C GLY A 419 -4.48 16.83 -28.85
N LEU A 420 -4.96 16.06 -27.87
CA LEU A 420 -4.22 14.91 -27.30
C LEU A 420 -4.01 13.78 -28.33
N TRP A 421 -4.95 13.56 -29.25
CA TRP A 421 -4.82 12.56 -30.32
C TRP A 421 -3.94 13.02 -31.49
N ARG A 422 -3.75 14.32 -31.71
CA ARG A 422 -2.80 14.86 -32.70
C ARG A 422 -1.33 14.70 -32.29
N LEU A 423 -1.08 14.43 -31.00
CA LEU A 423 0.25 14.06 -30.49
C LEU A 423 0.57 12.58 -30.74
N ALA A 424 -0.42 11.74 -31.07
CA ALA A 424 -0.15 10.43 -31.65
C ALA A 424 0.25 10.63 -33.12
N PRO A 425 1.38 10.08 -33.58
CA PRO A 425 1.81 10.34 -34.95
C PRO A 425 0.81 9.75 -35.93
N GLY A 426 0.06 10.61 -36.62
CA GLY A 426 -0.70 10.21 -37.80
C GLY A 426 0.26 9.65 -38.83
N ARG A 427 -0.02 8.44 -39.34
CA ARG A 427 0.64 7.91 -40.53
C ARG A 427 0.29 8.81 -41.72
N ALA A 428 1.12 9.81 -41.98
CA ALA A 428 1.17 10.49 -43.26
C ALA A 428 2.02 9.63 -44.20
N TRP A 429 1.36 8.90 -45.10
CA TRP A 429 2.04 8.31 -46.24
C TRP A 429 2.46 9.45 -47.18
N SER A 430 3.72 9.85 -47.05
CA SER A 430 4.41 10.67 -48.05
C SER A 430 4.85 9.75 -49.18
N ALA A 431 4.05 9.68 -50.24
CA ALA A 431 4.51 9.19 -51.54
C ALA A 431 5.42 10.26 -52.15
N GLY A 432 6.72 10.14 -51.90
CA GLY A 432 7.75 11.02 -52.47
C GLY A 432 9.01 10.19 -52.67
N GLY A 433 9.29 9.87 -53.94
CA GLY A 433 10.40 9.00 -54.32
C GLY A 433 11.75 9.67 -54.11
N HIS A 434 12.67 8.91 -53.52
CA HIS A 434 14.09 9.03 -53.82
C HIS A 434 14.71 7.62 -53.81
N THR A 435 15.11 7.20 -55.01
CA THR A 435 16.12 6.18 -55.23
C THR A 435 17.46 6.70 -54.75
N MET A 436 18.12 6.04 -53.78
CA MET A 436 19.53 5.65 -53.90
C MET A 436 20.08 4.90 -52.68
N VAL A 437 20.78 3.81 -53.02
CA VAL A 437 21.92 3.13 -52.39
C VAL A 437 21.72 2.47 -51.01
N ALA A 438 21.73 1.15 -51.08
CA ALA A 438 21.74 0.21 -49.98
C ALA A 438 23.07 0.22 -49.21
N ARG A 439 22.99 0.55 -47.91
CA ARG A 439 23.76 -0.05 -46.79
C ARG A 439 23.13 0.22 -45.41
N ASP A 440 22.10 1.08 -45.31
CA ASP A 440 21.43 1.47 -44.05
C ASP A 440 20.09 0.76 -43.73
N SER A 441 19.76 -0.36 -44.40
CA SER A 441 18.40 -0.94 -44.35
C SER A 441 17.94 -1.41 -42.96
N THR A 442 18.86 -1.69 -42.04
CA THR A 442 18.52 -2.30 -40.75
C THR A 442 18.16 -1.29 -39.67
N HIS A 443 18.70 -0.06 -39.76
CA HIS A 443 18.34 1.02 -38.84
C HIS A 443 16.89 1.48 -38.98
N ILE A 444 16.27 1.26 -40.16
CA ILE A 444 14.87 1.59 -40.39
C ILE A 444 13.94 0.69 -39.57
N VAL A 445 14.24 -0.62 -39.52
CA VAL A 445 13.48 -1.59 -38.71
C VAL A 445 13.68 -1.32 -37.23
N ASP A 446 14.92 -1.05 -36.80
CA ASP A 446 15.22 -0.73 -35.41
C ASP A 446 14.48 0.55 -34.96
N ARG A 447 14.50 1.61 -35.78
CA ARG A 447 13.77 2.85 -35.50
C ARG A 447 12.26 2.63 -35.44
N TYR A 448 11.73 1.77 -36.32
CA TYR A 448 10.32 1.40 -36.31
C TYR A 448 9.94 0.67 -35.00
N LEU A 449 10.70 -0.35 -34.61
CA LEU A 449 10.47 -1.14 -33.39
C LEU A 449 10.59 -0.28 -32.13
N VAL A 450 11.61 0.57 -32.05
CA VAL A 450 11.82 1.49 -30.92
C VAL A 450 10.68 2.49 -30.82
N ARG A 451 10.27 3.11 -31.93
CA ARG A 451 9.16 4.08 -31.93
C ARG A 451 7.84 3.45 -31.47
N GLU A 452 7.54 2.25 -31.96
CA GLU A 452 6.33 1.53 -31.58
C GLU A 452 6.40 1.11 -30.10
N TYR A 453 7.56 0.65 -29.63
CA TYR A 453 7.79 0.31 -28.23
C TYR A 453 7.62 1.49 -27.28
N VAL A 454 8.26 2.63 -27.58
CA VAL A 454 8.15 3.87 -26.79
C VAL A 454 6.70 4.35 -26.76
N THR A 455 5.95 4.17 -27.85
CA THR A 455 4.51 4.50 -27.89
C THR A 455 3.72 3.61 -26.91
N PHE A 456 3.93 2.29 -26.92
CA PHE A 456 3.28 1.39 -25.97
C PHE A 456 3.70 1.66 -24.52
N MET A 457 4.99 1.94 -24.29
CA MET A 457 5.52 2.32 -22.98
C MET A 457 4.86 3.60 -22.46
N GLY A 458 4.74 4.64 -23.30
CA GLY A 458 4.08 5.90 -22.94
C GLY A 458 2.59 5.72 -22.59
N ILE A 459 1.87 4.88 -23.35
CA ILE A 459 0.47 4.53 -23.02
C ILE A 459 0.42 3.77 -21.68
N GLY A 460 1.32 2.81 -21.47
CA GLY A 460 1.39 2.05 -20.22
C GLY A 460 1.69 2.92 -19.00
N LEU A 461 2.64 3.87 -19.12
CA LEU A 461 2.94 4.86 -18.07
C LEU A 461 1.74 5.75 -17.77
N ALA A 462 1.00 6.20 -18.80
CA ALA A 462 -0.20 7.01 -18.60
C ALA A 462 -1.30 6.23 -17.85
N VAL A 463 -1.49 4.95 -18.19
CA VAL A 463 -2.45 4.07 -17.49
C VAL A 463 -2.00 3.81 -16.04
N ALA A 464 -0.71 3.54 -15.82
CA ALA A 464 -0.16 3.34 -14.48
C ALA A 464 -0.29 4.61 -13.61
N ALA A 465 0.04 5.78 -14.17
CA ALA A 465 -0.13 7.08 -13.52
C ALA A 465 -1.58 7.32 -13.11
N ALA A 466 -2.50 7.08 -14.05
CA ALA A 466 -3.92 7.27 -13.78
C ALA A 466 -4.40 6.31 -12.68
N LEU A 467 -4.10 5.00 -12.79
CA LEU A 467 -4.44 4.00 -11.78
C LEU A 467 -3.87 4.36 -10.40
N PHE A 468 -2.62 4.80 -10.33
CA PHE A 468 -2.00 5.24 -9.08
C PHE A 468 -2.77 6.41 -8.46
N VAL A 469 -3.04 7.47 -9.24
CA VAL A 469 -3.80 8.63 -8.75
C VAL A 469 -5.17 8.21 -8.25
N VAL A 470 -5.85 7.29 -8.94
CA VAL A 470 -7.13 6.75 -8.47
C VAL A 470 -6.93 6.07 -7.12
N ILE A 471 -6.05 5.08 -7.05
CA ILE A 471 -5.90 4.22 -5.88
C ILE A 471 -5.44 5.04 -4.66
N ASP A 472 -4.42 5.88 -4.82
CA ASP A 472 -3.91 6.72 -3.73
C ASP A 472 -4.96 7.74 -3.28
N LEU A 473 -5.70 8.36 -4.22
CA LEU A 473 -6.83 9.22 -3.86
C LEU A 473 -7.88 8.43 -3.07
N LEU A 474 -8.27 7.23 -3.50
CA LEU A 474 -9.23 6.41 -2.76
C LEU A 474 -8.79 6.07 -1.34
N GLN A 475 -7.50 5.84 -1.14
CA GLN A 475 -6.93 5.52 0.16
C GLN A 475 -6.75 6.75 1.06
N THR A 476 -6.50 7.93 0.49
CA THR A 476 -6.16 9.16 1.22
C THR A 476 -7.33 10.13 1.37
N LEU A 477 -8.37 10.00 0.55
CA LEU A 477 -9.48 10.95 0.46
C LEU A 477 -10.26 11.11 1.77
N ASP A 478 -10.43 10.03 2.54
CA ASP A 478 -11.01 10.10 3.89
C ASP A 478 -10.23 11.05 4.82
N ARG A 479 -8.88 11.08 4.71
CA ARG A 479 -8.03 12.00 5.49
C ARG A 479 -8.17 13.43 4.99
N TYR A 480 -8.13 13.66 3.68
CA TYR A 480 -8.26 15.00 3.11
C TYR A 480 -9.58 15.65 3.49
N LEU A 481 -10.66 14.86 3.55
CA LEU A 481 -11.97 15.36 3.95
C LEU A 481 -12.04 15.75 5.43
N ARG A 482 -11.27 15.08 6.31
CA ARG A 482 -11.21 15.40 7.75
C ARG A 482 -10.36 16.63 8.02
N MET A 483 -9.13 16.67 7.48
CA MET A 483 -8.15 17.73 7.75
C MET A 483 -8.37 19.00 6.91
N LYS A 484 -9.06 18.89 5.76
CA LYS A 484 -9.31 19.98 4.79
C LYS A 484 -8.03 20.75 4.38
N PRO A 485 -6.97 20.06 3.91
CA PRO A 485 -5.79 20.75 3.44
C PRO A 485 -6.13 21.62 2.21
N PRO A 486 -5.47 22.78 2.04
CA PRO A 486 -5.49 23.53 0.79
C PRO A 486 -5.23 22.65 -0.43
N LEU A 487 -5.96 22.89 -1.53
CA LEU A 487 -5.84 22.13 -2.78
C LEU A 487 -4.41 22.05 -3.30
N ILE A 488 -3.62 23.10 -3.11
CA ILE A 488 -2.21 23.14 -3.51
C ILE A 488 -1.38 22.02 -2.86
N TYR A 489 -1.62 21.69 -1.59
CA TYR A 489 -0.90 20.61 -0.90
C TYR A 489 -1.33 19.22 -1.38
N ILE A 490 -2.57 19.08 -1.83
CA ILE A 490 -3.05 17.84 -2.48
C ILE A 490 -2.30 17.65 -3.81
N PHE A 491 -2.19 18.70 -4.63
CA PHE A 491 -1.42 18.64 -5.87
C PHE A 491 0.07 18.37 -5.59
N GLU A 492 0.65 19.02 -4.59
CA GLU A 492 2.05 18.83 -4.19
C GLU A 492 2.33 17.40 -3.73
N HIS A 493 1.41 16.79 -2.96
CA HIS A 493 1.48 15.37 -2.58
C HIS A 493 1.53 14.45 -3.80
N PHE A 494 0.62 14.63 -4.76
CA PHE A 494 0.62 13.81 -5.98
C PHE A 494 1.85 14.08 -6.85
N ALA A 495 2.33 15.32 -6.93
CA ALA A 495 3.52 15.68 -7.71
C ALA A 495 4.78 14.96 -7.21
N TYR A 496 4.93 14.78 -5.89
CA TYR A 496 6.07 14.07 -5.31
C TYR A 496 5.90 12.55 -5.29
N ARG A 497 4.67 12.05 -5.08
CA ARG A 497 4.42 10.59 -5.01
C ARG A 497 4.27 9.91 -6.37
N LEU A 498 3.78 10.62 -7.39
CA LEU A 498 3.54 10.04 -8.71
C LEU A 498 4.83 9.49 -9.37
N PRO A 499 5.98 10.22 -9.39
CA PRO A 499 7.21 9.67 -9.97
C PRO A 499 7.72 8.43 -9.22
N ALA A 500 7.59 8.40 -7.89
CA ALA A 500 7.97 7.24 -7.07
C ALA A 500 7.11 6.01 -7.42
N ALA A 501 5.80 6.20 -7.49
CA ALA A 501 4.88 5.12 -7.87
C ALA A 501 5.07 4.64 -9.31
N LEU A 502 5.41 5.54 -10.25
CA LEU A 502 5.73 5.16 -11.62
C LEU A 502 7.02 4.35 -11.72
N HIS A 503 8.02 4.64 -10.89
CA HIS A 503 9.25 3.84 -10.80
C HIS A 503 8.94 2.42 -10.30
N GLU A 504 8.11 2.29 -9.25
CA GLU A 504 7.68 0.99 -8.74
C GLU A 504 6.85 0.19 -9.78
N GLY A 505 6.02 0.87 -10.56
CA GLY A 505 5.20 0.28 -11.63
C GLY A 505 5.94 0.03 -12.96
N LEU A 506 7.16 0.56 -13.12
CA LEU A 506 7.89 0.55 -14.39
C LEU A 506 8.11 -0.85 -14.97
N PRO A 507 8.46 -1.89 -14.19
CA PRO A 507 8.65 -3.23 -14.75
C PRO A 507 7.36 -3.83 -15.32
N VAL A 508 6.19 -3.51 -14.74
CA VAL A 508 4.88 -3.92 -15.28
C VAL A 508 4.66 -3.26 -16.65
N VAL A 509 4.96 -1.97 -16.75
CA VAL A 509 4.81 -1.21 -17.99
C VAL A 509 5.72 -1.76 -19.08
N MET A 510 6.99 -2.04 -18.76
CA MET A 510 7.96 -2.62 -19.70
C MET A 510 7.53 -4.01 -20.18
N LEU A 511 7.02 -4.85 -19.27
CA LEU A 511 6.48 -6.17 -19.59
C LEU A 511 5.30 -6.06 -20.58
N VAL A 512 4.30 -5.24 -20.24
CA VAL A 512 3.10 -5.05 -21.06
C VAL A 512 3.45 -4.44 -22.42
N ALA A 513 4.32 -3.42 -22.46
CA ALA A 513 4.75 -2.80 -23.71
C ALA A 513 5.45 -3.80 -24.64
N THR A 514 6.31 -4.64 -24.09
CA THR A 514 7.01 -5.70 -24.86
C THR A 514 6.02 -6.71 -25.43
N ILE A 515 5.08 -7.21 -24.63
CA ILE A 515 4.08 -8.15 -25.11
C ILE A 515 3.21 -7.50 -26.20
N PHE A 516 2.82 -6.23 -26.03
CA PHE A 516 1.98 -5.52 -27.00
C PHE A 516 2.68 -5.30 -28.33
N LEU A 517 3.97 -4.97 -28.30
CA LEU A 517 4.80 -4.85 -29.49
C LEU A 517 4.79 -6.17 -30.27
N PHE A 518 5.27 -7.26 -29.66
CA PHE A 518 5.39 -8.55 -30.35
C PHE A 518 4.04 -9.13 -30.77
N LEU A 519 2.99 -8.94 -29.99
CA LEU A 519 1.65 -9.37 -30.36
C LEU A 519 1.08 -8.56 -31.52
N THR A 520 1.40 -7.27 -31.62
CA THR A 520 1.01 -6.41 -32.75
C THR A 520 1.76 -6.82 -34.02
N LEU A 521 3.09 -7.03 -33.93
CA LEU A 521 3.91 -7.53 -35.03
C LEU A 521 3.42 -8.89 -35.55
N THR A 522 2.99 -9.78 -34.64
CA THR A 522 2.48 -11.11 -34.99
C THR A 522 1.09 -11.03 -35.63
N ARG A 523 0.22 -10.18 -35.10
CA ARG A 523 -1.16 -9.98 -35.60
C ARG A 523 -1.19 -9.43 -37.02
N TYR A 524 -0.31 -8.46 -37.32
CA TYR A 524 -0.23 -7.84 -38.65
C TYR A 524 0.71 -8.59 -39.60
N HIS A 525 1.16 -9.80 -39.24
CA HIS A 525 2.09 -10.61 -40.03
C HIS A 525 3.44 -9.92 -40.35
N GLU A 526 3.77 -8.85 -39.62
CA GLU A 526 5.04 -8.11 -39.77
C GLU A 526 6.21 -8.97 -39.28
N LEU A 527 6.03 -9.71 -38.18
CA LEU A 527 7.07 -10.60 -37.67
C LEU A 527 7.36 -11.75 -38.65
N THR A 528 6.33 -12.31 -39.28
CA THR A 528 6.49 -13.35 -40.30
C THR A 528 7.17 -12.81 -41.56
N ALA A 529 6.86 -11.57 -41.97
CA ALA A 529 7.53 -10.91 -43.08
C ALA A 529 9.01 -10.65 -42.79
N LEU A 530 9.34 -10.18 -41.57
CA LEU A 530 10.72 -9.99 -41.12
C LEU A 530 11.51 -11.31 -41.13
N LYS A 531 10.92 -12.39 -40.63
CA LYS A 531 11.52 -13.74 -40.68
C LYS A 531 11.75 -14.22 -42.11
N ALA A 532 10.77 -14.03 -43.00
CA ALA A 532 10.90 -14.39 -44.42
C ALA A 532 11.99 -13.57 -45.13
N ALA A 533 12.22 -12.33 -44.69
CA ALA A 533 13.32 -11.48 -45.17
C ALA A 533 14.70 -11.82 -44.56
N GLY A 534 14.81 -12.92 -43.80
CA GLY A 534 16.06 -13.36 -43.17
C GLY A 534 16.43 -12.64 -41.88
N VAL A 535 15.53 -11.84 -41.29
CA VAL A 535 15.78 -11.18 -40.00
C VAL A 535 15.52 -12.17 -38.87
N SER A 536 16.57 -12.48 -38.11
CA SER A 536 16.46 -13.38 -36.96
C SER A 536 15.65 -12.77 -35.82
N LEU A 537 15.01 -13.63 -35.01
CA LEU A 537 14.25 -13.21 -33.84
C LEU A 537 15.12 -12.45 -32.82
N TYR A 538 16.37 -12.89 -32.66
CA TYR A 538 17.34 -12.24 -31.79
C TYR A 538 17.62 -10.80 -32.21
N ARG A 539 17.68 -10.54 -33.52
CA ARG A 539 17.89 -9.20 -34.06
C ARG A 539 16.67 -8.29 -33.83
N VAL A 540 15.46 -8.80 -34.01
CA VAL A 540 14.22 -8.06 -33.68
C VAL A 540 14.15 -7.73 -32.18
N SER A 541 14.69 -8.61 -31.35
CA SER A 541 14.70 -8.46 -29.88
C SER A 541 15.79 -7.50 -29.37
N ALA A 542 16.92 -7.40 -30.07
CA ALA A 542 18.08 -6.62 -29.67
C ALA A 542 17.80 -5.13 -29.38
N PRO A 543 17.12 -4.34 -30.24
CA PRO A 543 16.84 -2.94 -29.95
C PRO A 543 15.92 -2.76 -28.75
N ILE A 544 15.01 -3.70 -28.51
CA ILE A 544 14.09 -3.67 -27.37
C ILE A 544 14.81 -4.04 -26.06
N LEU A 545 15.71 -5.02 -26.09
CA LEU A 545 16.57 -5.36 -24.95
C LEU A 545 17.54 -4.23 -24.62
N GLY A 546 18.12 -3.57 -25.64
CA GLY A 546 18.97 -2.40 -25.47
C GLY A 546 18.22 -1.23 -24.82
N LEU A 547 16.99 -0.97 -25.25
CA LEU A 547 16.12 0.02 -24.61
C LEU A 547 15.76 -0.39 -23.17
N GLY A 548 15.48 -1.67 -22.93
CA GLY A 548 15.25 -2.22 -21.58
C GLY A 548 16.43 -2.01 -20.64
N LEU A 549 17.67 -2.19 -21.13
CA LEU A 549 18.89 -1.90 -20.38
C LEU A 549 19.04 -0.40 -20.12
N GLY A 550 18.79 0.44 -21.13
CA GLY A 550 18.81 1.89 -20.97
C GLY A 550 17.81 2.38 -19.91
N VAL A 551 16.59 1.86 -19.92
CA VAL A 551 15.56 2.16 -18.92
C VAL A 551 15.98 1.67 -17.53
N ALA A 552 16.57 0.47 -17.41
CA ALA A 552 17.10 -0.03 -16.14
C ALA A 552 18.18 0.89 -15.55
N LEU A 553 19.10 1.40 -16.38
CA LEU A 553 20.15 2.34 -15.94
C LEU A 553 19.55 3.67 -15.49
N VAL A 554 18.64 4.24 -16.29
CA VAL A 554 17.96 5.51 -15.94
C VAL A 554 17.14 5.35 -14.66
N ALA A 555 16.43 4.23 -14.48
CA ALA A 555 15.67 3.93 -13.28
C ALA A 555 16.58 3.80 -12.04
N GLY A 556 17.76 3.18 -12.18
CA GLY A 556 18.76 3.10 -11.10
C GLY A 556 19.33 4.47 -10.72
N LEU A 557 19.63 5.32 -11.70
CA LEU A 557 20.07 6.69 -11.45
C LEU A 557 18.97 7.54 -10.79
N PHE A 558 17.72 7.41 -11.27
CA PHE A 558 16.57 8.06 -10.67
C PHE A 558 16.36 7.64 -9.21
N GLN A 559 16.54 6.35 -8.92
CA GLN A 559 16.43 5.80 -7.57
C GLN A 559 17.49 6.34 -6.61
N GLU A 560 18.70 6.65 -7.08
CA GLU A 560 19.78 7.18 -6.24
C GLU A 560 19.71 8.70 -6.06
N LEU A 561 19.37 9.43 -7.13
CA LEU A 561 19.48 10.89 -7.16
C LEU A 561 18.17 11.61 -6.81
N ALA A 562 17.05 11.13 -7.34
CA ALA A 562 15.77 11.85 -7.27
C ALA A 562 14.80 11.22 -6.28
N LEU A 563 14.72 9.90 -6.22
CA LEU A 563 13.75 9.20 -5.38
C LEU A 563 13.86 9.53 -3.88
N PRO A 564 15.06 9.61 -3.26
CA PRO A 564 15.19 9.93 -1.84
C PRO A 564 14.61 11.31 -1.50
N THR A 565 14.92 12.31 -2.31
CA THR A 565 14.46 13.69 -2.12
C THR A 565 12.96 13.85 -2.39
N LEU A 566 12.42 13.14 -3.39
CA LEU A 566 10.98 13.09 -3.67
C LEU A 566 10.21 12.42 -2.53
N ASN A 567 10.72 11.31 -2.00
CA ASN A 567 10.10 10.61 -0.87
C ASN A 567 10.15 11.46 0.41
N GLU A 568 11.26 12.13 0.68
CA GLU A 568 11.40 13.02 1.84
C GLU A 568 10.42 14.19 1.78
N ARG A 569 10.35 14.91 0.65
CA ARG A 569 9.39 16.01 0.45
C ARG A 569 7.94 15.52 0.44
N GLY A 570 7.67 14.37 -0.19
CA GLY A 570 6.34 13.76 -0.18
C GLY A 570 5.87 13.40 1.23
N ASP A 571 6.75 12.86 2.05
CA ASP A 571 6.48 12.59 3.47
C ASP A 571 6.28 13.87 4.27
N GLU A 572 7.06 14.91 4.01
CA GLU A 572 6.92 16.22 4.65
C GLU A 572 5.56 16.85 4.31
N VAL A 573 5.14 16.86 3.05
CA VAL A 573 3.83 17.38 2.64
C VAL A 573 2.70 16.61 3.31
N ASP A 574 2.72 15.28 3.27
CA ASP A 574 1.66 14.46 3.90
C ASP A 574 1.63 14.68 5.42
N ARG A 575 2.77 14.70 6.11
CA ARG A 575 2.80 14.82 7.58
C ARG A 575 2.61 16.24 8.08
N VAL A 576 3.32 17.20 7.52
CA VAL A 576 3.35 18.57 8.04
C VAL A 576 2.19 19.37 7.47
N LYS A 577 2.11 19.47 6.14
CA LYS A 577 1.15 20.34 5.47
C LYS A 577 -0.27 19.77 5.48
N ILE A 578 -0.41 18.45 5.39
CA ILE A 578 -1.73 17.78 5.34
C ILE A 578 -2.18 17.29 6.72
N ARG A 579 -1.34 16.54 7.45
CA ARG A 579 -1.71 16.05 8.79
C ARG A 579 -1.49 17.09 9.90
N GLY A 580 -0.92 18.25 9.61
CA GLY A 580 -0.69 19.30 10.61
C GLY A 580 0.29 18.91 11.71
N GLN A 581 1.12 17.89 11.49
CA GLN A 581 2.16 17.48 12.44
C GLN A 581 3.34 18.44 12.34
N ALA A 582 4.10 18.66 13.42
CA ALA A 582 5.33 19.43 13.29
C ALA A 582 6.32 18.71 12.32
N PRO A 583 7.19 19.43 11.61
CA PRO A 583 8.29 18.82 10.83
C PRO A 583 9.12 17.87 11.69
N ARG A 584 9.62 16.74 11.15
CA ARG A 584 10.34 15.72 11.94
C ARG A 584 11.52 16.30 12.77
N HIS A 585 12.18 17.32 12.26
CA HIS A 585 13.30 18.00 12.94
C HIS A 585 12.85 18.99 14.04
N LEU A 586 11.56 19.35 14.08
CA LEU A 586 10.92 20.23 15.07
C LEU A 586 9.91 19.47 15.95
N GLN A 587 9.70 18.17 15.70
CA GLN A 587 8.83 17.35 16.53
C GLN A 587 9.48 17.14 17.88
N SER A 588 8.83 17.65 18.93
CA SER A 588 9.25 17.30 20.27
C SER A 588 9.10 15.79 20.46
N ARG A 589 10.23 15.10 20.67
CA ARG A 589 10.18 13.65 20.90
C ARG A 589 9.70 13.43 22.31
N GLN A 590 8.62 12.68 22.43
CA GLN A 590 8.14 12.24 23.72
C GLN A 590 8.77 10.90 24.07
N ARG A 591 9.24 10.76 25.31
CA ARG A 591 9.66 9.48 25.92
C ARG A 591 10.76 8.77 25.12
N LEU A 592 11.84 9.49 24.82
CA LEU A 592 13.03 8.95 24.17
C LEU A 592 13.83 8.11 25.17
N TRP A 593 14.22 6.91 24.77
CA TRP A 593 15.12 6.04 25.53
C TRP A 593 16.43 5.81 24.75
N VAL A 594 17.55 6.02 25.42
CA VAL A 594 18.90 5.83 24.86
C VAL A 594 19.77 5.07 25.86
N ARG A 595 20.63 4.18 25.38
CA ARG A 595 21.64 3.49 26.21
C ARG A 595 23.02 4.06 25.86
N SER A 596 23.76 4.47 26.88
CA SER A 596 25.17 4.88 26.78
C SER A 596 26.08 3.65 26.62
N ALA A 597 27.28 3.86 26.08
CA ALA A 597 28.32 2.84 26.06
C ALA A 597 28.73 2.35 27.47
N ASP A 598 28.57 3.19 28.51
CA ASP A 598 29.08 2.98 29.87
C ASP A 598 28.02 2.48 30.88
N SER A 599 27.06 1.64 30.44
CA SER A 599 25.98 1.06 31.29
C SER A 599 24.96 2.06 31.86
N ARG A 600 24.90 3.28 31.33
CA ARG A 600 23.85 4.27 31.66
C ARG A 600 22.66 4.18 30.72
N PHE A 601 21.46 4.39 31.26
CA PHE A 601 20.23 4.50 30.49
C PHE A 601 19.66 5.91 30.65
N TYR A 602 19.40 6.57 29.53
CA TYR A 602 18.79 7.88 29.47
C TYR A 602 17.33 7.75 29.06
N ARG A 603 16.45 8.45 29.78
CA ARG A 603 15.05 8.66 29.41
C ARG A 603 14.79 10.15 29.34
N VAL A 604 14.21 10.62 28.26
CA VAL A 604 13.85 12.03 28.05
C VAL A 604 12.37 12.13 27.75
N GLU A 605 11.62 12.84 28.58
CA GLU A 605 10.18 12.94 28.43
C GLU A 605 9.76 13.86 27.29
N LEU A 606 10.45 14.98 27.10
CA LEU A 606 10.23 15.89 25.98
C LEU A 606 11.56 16.49 25.52
N LEU A 607 12.00 16.16 24.31
CA LEU A 607 13.16 16.80 23.69
C LEU A 607 12.67 17.92 22.77
N ASN A 608 13.08 19.17 23.00
CA ASN A 608 12.80 20.29 22.10
C ASN A 608 14.06 20.65 21.28
N PRO A 609 14.13 20.28 19.99
CA PRO A 609 15.32 20.50 19.16
C PRO A 609 15.51 21.97 18.76
N GLY A 610 14.53 22.85 18.98
CA GLY A 610 14.64 24.27 18.62
C GLY A 610 15.28 25.16 19.69
N THR A 611 15.27 24.73 20.96
CA THR A 611 15.82 25.49 22.10
C THR A 611 16.97 24.76 22.78
N ASP A 612 17.43 23.65 22.20
CA ASP A 612 18.38 22.70 22.78
C ASP A 612 18.08 22.31 24.24
N ASP A 613 16.78 22.25 24.57
CA ASP A 613 16.29 21.87 25.89
C ASP A 613 15.65 20.50 25.87
N MET A 614 15.99 19.69 26.85
CA MET A 614 15.28 18.48 27.23
C MET A 614 14.51 18.71 28.52
N TYR A 615 13.28 18.21 28.59
CA TYR A 615 12.46 18.24 29.79
C TYR A 615 12.18 16.83 30.28
N GLY A 616 12.19 16.65 31.60
CA GLY A 616 12.00 15.36 32.26
C GLY A 616 13.08 14.35 31.87
N MET A 617 14.35 14.70 32.12
CA MET A 617 15.49 13.81 31.89
C MET A 617 15.69 12.91 33.10
N THR A 618 15.73 11.61 32.88
CA THR A 618 16.09 10.60 33.87
C THR A 618 17.34 9.85 33.40
N ILE A 619 18.37 9.79 34.24
CA ILE A 619 19.58 9.00 34.04
C ILE A 619 19.56 7.85 35.04
N LEU A 620 19.73 6.63 34.54
CA LEU A 620 19.79 5.42 35.36
C LEU A 620 21.17 4.78 35.21
N GLU A 621 21.84 4.53 36.33
CA GLU A 621 23.11 3.81 36.38
C GLU A 621 22.84 2.40 36.87
N VAL A 622 23.22 1.41 36.06
CA VAL A 622 22.91 0.01 36.28
C VAL A 622 24.21 -0.80 36.30
N ASP A 623 24.35 -1.70 37.26
CA ASP A 623 25.50 -2.61 37.35
C ASP A 623 25.42 -3.77 36.33
N LYS A 624 26.45 -4.62 36.29
CA LYS A 624 26.52 -5.78 35.37
C LYS A 624 25.43 -6.83 35.65
N GLU A 625 24.89 -6.86 36.86
CA GLU A 625 23.82 -7.75 37.29
C GLU A 625 22.41 -7.15 37.09
N PHE A 626 22.33 -6.00 36.41
CA PHE A 626 21.08 -5.26 36.16
C PHE A 626 20.41 -4.71 37.42
N ARG A 627 21.18 -4.39 38.45
CA ARG A 627 20.72 -3.66 39.65
C ARG A 627 20.97 -2.17 39.47
N LEU A 628 19.97 -1.37 39.81
CA LEU A 628 20.05 0.08 39.77
C LEU A 628 20.91 0.58 40.95
N THR A 629 22.01 1.26 40.66
CA THR A 629 22.93 1.84 41.67
C THR A 629 22.70 3.34 41.83
N GLY A 630 22.34 4.03 40.75
CA GLY A 630 22.13 5.47 40.74
C GLY A 630 20.94 5.85 39.87
N ARG A 631 20.19 6.87 40.30
CA ARG A 631 19.12 7.49 39.51
C ARG A 631 19.16 9.00 39.66
N LEU A 632 19.36 9.71 38.56
CA LEU A 632 19.24 11.16 38.49
C LEU A 632 17.95 11.51 37.76
N ASP A 633 17.11 12.35 38.35
CA ASP A 633 15.97 12.96 37.65
C ASP A 633 16.17 14.47 37.62
N ALA A 634 15.97 15.09 36.46
CA ALA A 634 16.08 16.53 36.25
C ALA A 634 14.88 17.05 35.46
N ARG A 635 14.38 18.23 35.83
CA ARG A 635 13.24 18.86 35.17
C ARG A 635 13.62 19.39 33.81
N ARG A 636 14.77 20.05 33.70
CA ARG A 636 15.29 20.60 32.45
C ARG A 636 16.78 20.30 32.32
N ALA A 637 17.19 19.83 31.15
CA ALA A 637 18.58 19.70 30.75
C ALA A 637 18.82 20.58 29.53
N HIS A 638 19.78 21.49 29.61
CA HIS A 638 20.17 22.39 28.53
C HIS A 638 21.57 22.01 28.05
N TRP A 639 21.75 21.92 26.73
CA TRP A 639 23.05 21.62 26.14
C TRP A 639 23.88 22.90 26.00
N THR A 640 25.12 22.87 26.50
CA THR A 640 26.10 23.93 26.29
C THR A 640 27.40 23.36 25.70
N PRO A 641 28.25 24.17 25.05
CA PRO A 641 29.55 23.71 24.56
C PRO A 641 30.51 23.18 25.65
N ALA A 642 30.21 23.43 26.93
CA ALA A 642 31.00 22.96 28.07
C ALA A 642 30.43 21.68 28.73
N GLY A 643 29.27 21.18 28.27
CA GLY A 643 28.59 20.02 28.83
C GLY A 643 27.09 20.25 29.08
N TRP A 644 26.43 19.29 29.72
CA TRP A 644 25.00 19.35 30.02
C TRP A 644 24.74 20.06 31.34
N GLU A 645 23.91 21.11 31.29
CA GLU A 645 23.42 21.79 32.48
C GLU A 645 22.03 21.28 32.85
N LEU A 646 21.93 20.62 34.01
CA LEU A 646 20.69 20.07 34.55
C LEU A 646 20.16 20.98 35.65
N SER A 647 18.88 21.31 35.58
CA SER A 647 18.20 22.17 36.54
C SER A 647 17.00 21.48 37.18
N GLU A 648 16.79 21.81 38.46
CA GLU A 648 15.69 21.37 39.31
C GLU A 648 15.50 19.84 39.29
N GLY A 649 16.29 19.14 40.10
CA GLY A 649 16.31 17.69 40.10
C GLY A 649 16.72 17.06 41.43
N ALA A 650 16.87 15.74 41.41
CA ALA A 650 17.37 14.98 42.53
C ALA A 650 18.24 13.82 42.04
N TYR A 651 19.41 13.68 42.66
CA TYR A 651 20.26 12.50 42.52
C TYR A 651 19.91 11.51 43.64
N ARG A 652 19.73 10.24 43.28
CA ARG A 652 19.41 9.16 44.21
C ARG A 652 20.45 8.08 44.09
N GLU A 653 21.19 7.85 45.16
CA GLU A 653 22.13 6.74 45.28
C GLU A 653 21.44 5.59 46.01
N ILE A 654 21.52 4.40 45.43
CA ILE A 654 20.85 3.20 45.94
C ILE A 654 21.94 2.25 46.44
N GLY A 655 22.05 2.14 47.76
CA GLY A 655 23.00 1.24 48.40
C GLY A 655 22.62 -0.23 48.23
N THR A 656 23.58 -1.13 48.41
CA THR A 656 23.42 -2.58 48.25
C THR A 656 22.37 -3.24 49.16
N ARG A 657 21.97 -2.58 50.25
CA ARG A 657 20.89 -3.00 51.16
C ARG A 657 19.53 -2.35 50.85
N GLY A 658 19.40 -1.62 49.75
CA GLY A 658 18.17 -0.91 49.35
C GLY A 658 17.92 0.40 50.08
N ALA A 659 18.91 0.92 50.83
CA ALA A 659 18.86 2.26 51.38
C ALA A 659 19.03 3.28 50.24
N VAL A 660 18.12 4.26 50.17
CA VAL A 660 18.11 5.29 49.13
C VAL A 660 18.51 6.61 49.76
N GLN A 661 19.63 7.17 49.31
CA GLN A 661 20.04 8.52 49.66
C GLN A 661 19.60 9.47 48.55
N THR A 662 18.73 10.42 48.86
CA THR A 662 18.25 11.42 47.91
C THR A 662 18.92 12.76 48.17
N VAL A 663 19.64 13.28 47.18
CA VAL A 663 20.30 14.58 47.19
C VAL A 663 19.60 15.48 46.17
N PRO A 664 18.74 16.41 46.60
CA PRO A 664 18.12 17.38 45.70
C PRO A 664 19.16 18.40 45.21
N PHE A 665 19.01 18.88 43.97
CA PHE A 665 19.84 19.94 43.40
C PHE A 665 18.99 20.95 42.64
N VAL A 666 19.40 22.22 42.68
CA VAL A 666 18.78 23.30 41.90
C VAL A 666 19.44 23.39 40.53
N TRP A 667 20.76 23.22 40.47
CA TRP A 667 21.56 23.23 39.26
C TRP A 667 22.77 22.30 39.43
N THR A 668 23.11 21.57 38.37
CA THR A 668 24.32 20.75 38.31
C THR A 668 24.80 20.66 36.86
N ALA A 669 26.11 20.64 36.65
CA ALA A 669 26.70 20.38 35.34
C ALA A 669 27.22 18.94 35.30
N LEU A 670 26.75 18.15 34.34
CA LEU A 670 27.29 16.83 34.04
C LEU A 670 28.02 16.85 32.70
N ASP A 671 29.25 16.36 32.73
CA ASP A 671 30.01 16.02 31.53
C ASP A 671 29.50 14.67 31.01
N LEU A 672 28.46 14.70 30.18
CA LEU A 672 28.00 13.52 29.44
C LEU A 672 28.77 13.47 28.12
N LYS A 673 29.27 12.28 27.78
CA LYS A 673 29.98 12.06 26.50
C LYS A 673 29.05 12.20 25.29
N GLU A 674 27.74 12.01 25.49
CA GLU A 674 26.74 12.09 24.42
C GLU A 674 26.36 13.54 24.12
N GLU A 675 26.44 13.91 22.83
CA GLU A 675 26.05 15.23 22.35
C GLU A 675 24.53 15.31 22.09
N MET A 676 23.98 16.53 22.05
CA MET A 676 22.58 16.76 21.65
C MET A 676 22.27 16.11 20.29
N GLU A 677 23.23 16.07 19.37
CA GLU A 677 23.10 15.43 18.06
C GLU A 677 22.86 13.91 18.15
N ASP A 678 23.40 13.21 19.16
CA ASP A 678 23.17 11.78 19.37
C ASP A 678 21.73 11.47 19.81
N PHE A 679 21.10 12.38 20.58
CA PHE A 679 19.70 12.28 20.98
C PHE A 679 18.74 12.72 19.86
N ILE A 680 19.15 13.70 19.05
CA ILE A 680 18.38 14.18 17.89
C ILE A 680 18.47 13.22 16.70
N ARG A 681 19.53 12.39 16.64
CA ARG A 681 19.91 11.55 15.50
C ARG A 681 18.67 11.00 14.80
N ILE A 682 18.42 11.60 13.65
CA ILE A 682 17.18 11.46 12.90
C ILE A 682 17.19 10.04 12.34
N GLN A 683 16.31 9.17 12.83
CA GLN A 683 16.02 7.93 12.13
C GLN A 683 15.22 8.30 10.87
N LYS A 684 15.93 8.73 9.82
CA LYS A 684 15.35 8.82 8.49
C LYS A 684 14.80 7.42 8.16
N PRO A 685 13.56 7.28 7.69
CA PRO A 685 13.09 6.00 7.19
C PRO A 685 14.06 5.51 6.11
N VAL A 686 14.37 4.22 6.13
CA VAL A 686 15.26 3.59 5.13
C VAL A 686 14.79 3.87 3.69
N SER A 687 13.48 4.03 3.48
CA SER A 687 12.86 4.37 2.20
C SER A 687 13.20 5.78 1.67
N THR A 688 13.70 6.68 2.54
CA THR A 688 14.13 8.04 2.20
C THR A 688 15.65 8.20 2.10
N MET A 689 16.42 7.15 2.42
CA MET A 689 17.87 7.18 2.32
C MET A 689 18.34 6.79 0.92
N SER A 690 19.35 7.49 0.41
CA SER A 690 20.14 7.05 -0.76
C SER A 690 20.93 5.78 -0.44
N TYR A 691 21.51 5.13 -1.46
CA TYR A 691 22.39 3.98 -1.25
C TYR A 691 23.58 4.33 -0.35
N ARG A 692 24.21 5.49 -0.60
CA ARG A 692 25.37 5.96 0.18
C ARG A 692 25.00 6.20 1.64
N GLU A 693 23.94 6.98 1.88
CA GLU A 693 23.46 7.24 3.24
C GLU A 693 23.07 5.94 3.96
N LEU A 694 22.42 4.99 3.28
CA LEU A 694 22.05 3.70 3.88
C LEU A 694 23.28 2.85 4.22
N ARG A 695 24.30 2.83 3.36
CA ARG A 695 25.55 2.13 3.63
C ARG A 695 26.26 2.71 4.86
N ASP A 696 26.38 4.04 4.92
CA ASP A 696 27.05 4.72 6.03
C ASP A 696 26.26 4.51 7.34
N TYR A 697 24.93 4.54 7.26
CA TYR A 697 24.05 4.22 8.37
C TYR A 697 24.20 2.78 8.86
N ILE A 698 24.36 1.81 7.95
CA ILE A 698 24.63 0.41 8.31
C ILE A 698 25.95 0.27 9.06
N VAL A 699 27.02 0.93 8.59
CA VAL A 699 28.33 0.89 9.26
C VAL A 699 28.24 1.48 10.66
N GLN A 700 27.50 2.58 10.83
CA GLN A 700 27.27 3.19 12.15
C GLN A 700 26.48 2.26 13.09
N LEU A 701 25.43 1.60 12.58
CA LEU A 701 24.65 0.65 13.35
C LEU A 701 25.45 -0.59 13.75
N GLU A 702 26.30 -1.08 12.84
CA GLU A 702 27.18 -2.23 13.10
C GLU A 702 28.23 -1.89 14.16
N ALA A 703 28.84 -0.70 14.08
CA ALA A 703 29.78 -0.21 15.09
C ALA A 703 29.12 -0.05 16.48
N ALA A 704 27.83 0.28 16.52
CA ALA A 704 27.04 0.36 17.74
C ALA A 704 26.49 -1.01 18.21
N GLY A 705 26.82 -2.11 17.53
CA GLY A 705 26.42 -3.46 17.91
C GLY A 705 24.96 -3.82 17.62
N PHE A 706 24.27 -3.06 16.77
CA PHE A 706 22.89 -3.36 16.35
C PHE A 706 22.85 -4.40 15.22
N GLN A 707 21.74 -5.14 15.14
CA GLN A 707 21.52 -6.07 14.03
C GLN A 707 21.25 -5.33 12.71
N VAL A 708 22.20 -5.42 11.77
CA VAL A 708 22.14 -4.67 10.50
C VAL A 708 21.52 -5.43 9.32
N ARG A 709 21.22 -6.72 9.47
CA ARG A 709 20.81 -7.60 8.36
C ARG A 709 19.58 -7.10 7.59
N LYS A 710 18.56 -6.60 8.28
CA LYS A 710 17.35 -6.03 7.64
C LYS A 710 17.73 -4.90 6.66
N TYR A 711 18.68 -4.07 7.06
CA TYR A 711 19.16 -2.94 6.28
C TYR A 711 20.08 -3.40 5.13
N LEU A 712 20.91 -4.42 5.33
CA LEU A 712 21.71 -5.03 4.27
C LEU A 712 20.84 -5.59 3.14
N VAL A 713 19.72 -6.25 3.47
CA VAL A 713 18.78 -6.75 2.46
C VAL A 713 18.23 -5.61 1.62
N GLU A 714 17.83 -4.51 2.25
CA GLU A 714 17.33 -3.33 1.54
C GLU A 714 18.39 -2.67 0.67
N LEU A 715 19.64 -2.60 1.17
CA LEU A 715 20.79 -2.08 0.43
C LEU A 715 21.04 -2.87 -0.86
N TYR A 716 21.01 -4.21 -0.80
CA TYR A 716 21.17 -5.05 -1.98
C TYR A 716 19.96 -4.99 -2.93
N SER A 717 18.74 -4.89 -2.38
CA SER A 717 17.52 -4.71 -3.20
C SER A 717 17.53 -3.41 -4.01
N LYS A 718 18.11 -2.32 -3.47
CA LYS A 718 18.30 -1.06 -4.23
C LYS A 718 19.11 -1.29 -5.51
N PHE A 719 20.07 -2.21 -5.53
CA PHE A 719 20.86 -2.49 -6.73
C PHE A 719 20.17 -3.48 -7.68
N SER A 720 19.43 -4.45 -7.14
CA SER A 720 18.77 -5.48 -7.97
C SER A 720 17.46 -4.98 -8.61
N PHE A 721 16.76 -4.03 -7.99
CA PHE A 721 15.45 -3.55 -8.46
C PHE A 721 15.45 -2.89 -9.86
N PRO A 722 16.42 -2.03 -10.24
CA PRO A 722 16.42 -1.45 -11.58
C PRO A 722 16.56 -2.48 -12.70
N LEU A 723 17.29 -3.58 -12.44
CA LEU A 723 17.50 -4.67 -13.40
C LEU A 723 16.21 -5.44 -13.73
N VAL A 724 15.20 -5.37 -12.87
CA VAL A 724 13.89 -6.00 -13.08
C VAL A 724 13.27 -5.55 -14.39
N ASN A 725 13.46 -4.28 -14.77
CA ASN A 725 12.97 -3.75 -16.05
C ASN A 725 13.51 -4.56 -17.25
N LEU A 726 14.81 -4.83 -17.27
CA LEU A 726 15.44 -5.63 -18.32
C LEU A 726 14.96 -7.09 -18.28
N VAL A 727 14.87 -7.67 -17.07
CA VAL A 727 14.38 -9.04 -16.88
C VAL A 727 12.95 -9.19 -17.42
N MET A 728 12.07 -8.22 -17.14
CA MET A 728 10.70 -8.23 -17.62
C MET A 728 10.62 -8.16 -19.15
N VAL A 729 11.43 -7.31 -19.79
CA VAL A 729 11.52 -7.30 -21.26
C VAL A 729 11.96 -8.65 -21.79
N LEU A 730 13.04 -9.21 -21.24
CA LEU A 730 13.59 -10.50 -21.69
C LEU A 730 12.60 -11.65 -21.55
N VAL A 731 11.83 -11.69 -20.46
CA VAL A 731 10.80 -12.70 -20.25
C VAL A 731 9.60 -12.47 -21.17
N ALA A 732 9.16 -11.22 -21.38
CA ALA A 732 8.00 -10.94 -22.22
C ALA A 732 8.13 -11.44 -23.67
N ILE A 733 9.32 -11.34 -24.27
CA ILE A 733 9.55 -11.67 -25.68
C ILE A 733 9.14 -13.12 -26.01
N PRO A 734 9.74 -14.17 -25.42
CA PRO A 734 9.39 -15.55 -25.75
C PRO A 734 7.92 -15.87 -25.44
N PHE A 735 7.37 -15.34 -24.35
CA PHE A 735 5.97 -15.54 -23.97
C PHE A 735 4.99 -14.89 -24.96
N ALA A 736 5.33 -13.70 -25.49
CA ALA A 736 4.54 -13.05 -26.53
C ALA A 736 4.53 -13.83 -27.85
N LEU A 737 5.62 -14.54 -28.15
CA LEU A 737 5.79 -15.33 -29.38
C LEU A 737 5.12 -16.70 -29.33
N GLN A 738 5.10 -17.34 -28.16
CA GLN A 738 4.50 -18.67 -27.98
C GLN A 738 2.97 -18.62 -27.86
N SER A 739 2.38 -17.46 -27.59
CA SER A 739 0.94 -17.32 -27.46
C SER A 739 0.25 -17.53 -28.82
N PRO A 740 -0.49 -18.64 -29.05
CA PRO A 740 -1.07 -18.94 -30.35
C PRO A 740 -2.24 -17.99 -30.61
N ARG A 741 -2.04 -16.99 -31.47
CA ARG A 741 -3.11 -16.13 -32.03
C ARG A 741 -4.03 -15.46 -30.99
N GLY A 742 -3.57 -15.33 -29.74
CA GLY A 742 -4.34 -14.77 -28.64
C GLY A 742 -4.73 -13.30 -28.87
N GLY A 743 -5.92 -12.90 -28.44
CA GLY A 743 -6.31 -11.49 -28.41
C GLY A 743 -5.38 -10.67 -27.50
N ARG A 744 -5.29 -9.34 -27.71
CA ARG A 744 -4.51 -8.41 -26.83
C ARG A 744 -4.77 -8.60 -25.33
N LEU A 745 -5.98 -9.02 -24.96
CA LEU A 745 -6.37 -9.30 -23.58
C LEU A 745 -5.62 -10.51 -22.97
N PHE A 746 -5.33 -11.55 -23.75
CA PHE A 746 -4.52 -12.67 -23.29
C PHE A 746 -3.10 -12.22 -22.95
N GLY A 747 -2.52 -11.33 -23.78
CA GLY A 747 -1.20 -10.77 -23.54
C GLY A 747 -1.09 -10.00 -22.21
N ILE A 748 -2.11 -9.21 -21.85
CA ILE A 748 -2.10 -8.52 -20.55
C ILE A 748 -2.31 -9.50 -19.39
N GLY A 749 -3.21 -10.49 -19.53
CA GLY A 749 -3.41 -11.52 -18.50
C GLY A 749 -2.12 -12.32 -18.23
N LEU A 750 -1.38 -12.64 -19.29
CA LEU A 750 -0.06 -13.27 -19.21
C LEU A 750 0.98 -12.36 -18.53
N ALA A 751 1.00 -11.06 -18.85
CA ALA A 751 1.86 -10.09 -18.16
C ALA A 751 1.60 -10.08 -16.64
N ILE A 752 0.34 -10.01 -16.23
CA ILE A 752 -0.03 -10.03 -14.81
C ILE A 752 0.44 -11.34 -14.15
N ALA A 753 0.22 -12.48 -14.79
CA ALA A 753 0.63 -13.77 -14.24
C ALA A 753 2.15 -13.88 -14.09
N ILE A 754 2.92 -13.45 -15.11
CA ILE A 754 4.38 -13.42 -15.07
C ILE A 754 4.86 -12.48 -13.96
N MET A 755 4.28 -11.29 -13.87
CA MET A 755 4.66 -10.31 -12.86
C MET A 755 4.32 -10.78 -11.44
N ALA A 756 3.14 -11.37 -11.24
CA ALA A 756 2.75 -11.95 -9.96
C ALA A 756 3.68 -13.08 -9.54
N GLY A 757 4.07 -13.95 -10.48
CA GLY A 757 5.08 -14.98 -10.26
C GLY A 757 6.43 -14.39 -9.85
N TYR A 758 6.87 -13.34 -10.54
CA TYR A 758 8.13 -12.63 -10.21
C TYR A 758 8.08 -12.07 -8.78
N LEU A 759 7.02 -11.34 -8.44
CA LEU A 759 6.88 -10.73 -7.11
C LEU A 759 6.80 -11.77 -6.01
N ALA A 760 6.09 -12.88 -6.24
CA ALA A 760 6.02 -13.97 -5.28
C ALA A 760 7.42 -14.52 -4.97
N VAL A 761 8.22 -14.81 -6.00
CA VAL A 761 9.60 -15.29 -5.83
C VAL A 761 10.48 -14.22 -5.15
N HIS A 762 10.36 -12.96 -5.57
CA HIS A 762 11.14 -11.85 -5.02
C HIS A 762 10.88 -11.64 -3.53
N TYR A 763 9.61 -11.48 -3.13
CA TYR A 763 9.27 -11.24 -1.72
C TYR A 763 9.54 -12.46 -0.83
N VAL A 764 9.36 -13.68 -1.34
CA VAL A 764 9.74 -14.90 -0.60
C VAL A 764 11.25 -14.96 -0.38
N ALA A 765 12.07 -14.63 -1.39
CA ALA A 765 13.51 -14.60 -1.25
C ALA A 765 13.96 -13.54 -0.21
N LEU A 766 13.42 -12.32 -0.27
CA LEU A 766 13.70 -11.28 0.72
C LEU A 766 13.27 -11.69 2.14
N ALA A 767 12.12 -12.36 2.27
CA ALA A 767 11.65 -12.87 3.55
C ALA A 767 12.62 -13.92 4.13
N PHE A 768 13.11 -14.85 3.31
CA PHE A 768 14.11 -15.83 3.73
C PHE A 768 15.45 -15.20 4.11
N ALA A 769 15.89 -14.14 3.41
CA ALA A 769 17.12 -13.44 3.78
C ALA A 769 17.05 -12.75 5.14
N ARG A 770 15.90 -12.13 5.41
CA ARG A 770 15.68 -11.42 6.67
C ARG A 770 15.37 -12.38 7.83
N ALA A 771 15.00 -13.63 7.54
CA ALA A 771 14.81 -14.71 8.52
C ALA A 771 16.07 -15.59 8.74
N ASP A 772 17.26 -15.09 8.37
CA ASP A 772 18.54 -15.81 8.47
C ASP A 772 18.67 -17.12 7.66
N LEU A 773 17.70 -17.44 6.80
CA LEU A 773 17.72 -18.65 5.97
C LEU A 773 18.53 -18.48 4.68
N LEU A 774 18.66 -17.24 4.18
CA LEU A 774 19.44 -16.93 2.98
C LEU A 774 20.40 -15.76 3.22
N PRO A 775 21.58 -15.73 2.57
CA PRO A 775 22.41 -14.54 2.52
C PRO A 775 21.65 -13.35 1.88
N PRO A 776 21.77 -12.12 2.42
CA PRO A 776 21.07 -10.93 1.90
C PRO A 776 21.31 -10.67 0.40
N LEU A 777 22.55 -10.89 -0.03
CA LEU A 777 22.95 -10.75 -1.43
C LEU A 777 22.20 -11.74 -2.32
N ILE A 778 22.19 -13.03 -1.98
CA ILE A 778 21.53 -14.06 -2.81
C ILE A 778 20.04 -13.74 -2.92
N ALA A 779 19.39 -13.46 -1.80
CA ALA A 779 17.96 -13.17 -1.77
C ALA A 779 17.54 -12.00 -2.66
N ALA A 780 18.29 -10.89 -2.65
CA ALA A 780 17.99 -9.73 -3.49
C ALA A 780 18.08 -10.04 -4.99
N TRP A 781 18.89 -11.02 -5.38
CA TRP A 781 19.14 -11.39 -6.79
C TRP A 781 18.38 -12.63 -7.26
N THR A 782 17.88 -13.48 -6.35
CA THR A 782 17.22 -14.77 -6.68
C THR A 782 16.17 -14.64 -7.77
N ALA A 783 15.21 -13.71 -7.62
CA ALA A 783 14.14 -13.55 -8.60
C ALA A 783 14.67 -13.10 -9.97
N ASN A 784 15.64 -12.19 -10.00
CA ASN A 784 16.24 -11.71 -11.24
C ASN A 784 16.96 -12.84 -11.98
N VAL A 785 17.76 -13.64 -11.27
CA VAL A 785 18.52 -14.75 -11.86
C VAL A 785 17.57 -15.82 -12.42
N ILE A 786 16.55 -16.22 -11.66
CA ILE A 786 15.57 -17.22 -12.09
C ILE A 786 14.84 -16.76 -13.36
N PHE A 787 14.27 -15.55 -13.34
CA PHE A 787 13.47 -15.06 -14.47
C PHE A 787 14.34 -14.68 -15.67
N MET A 788 15.55 -14.18 -15.46
CA MET A 788 16.52 -13.97 -16.54
C MET A 788 16.92 -15.30 -17.19
N GLY A 789 17.14 -16.36 -16.40
CA GLY A 789 17.42 -17.71 -16.89
C GLY A 789 16.25 -18.29 -17.68
N ILE A 790 15.02 -18.17 -17.18
CA ILE A 790 13.80 -18.61 -17.88
C ILE A 790 13.65 -17.85 -19.20
N GLY A 791 13.73 -16.52 -19.17
CA GLY A 791 13.60 -15.67 -20.36
C GLY A 791 14.65 -16.00 -21.42
N THR A 792 15.92 -16.14 -21.01
CA THR A 792 17.02 -16.51 -21.92
C THR A 792 16.83 -17.91 -22.50
N SER A 793 16.48 -18.90 -21.66
CA SER A 793 16.28 -20.29 -22.11
C SER A 793 15.13 -20.39 -23.12
N LEU A 794 14.02 -19.70 -22.86
CA LEU A 794 12.87 -19.69 -23.78
C LEU A 794 13.19 -18.94 -25.07
N LEU A 795 13.94 -17.84 -25.00
CA LEU A 795 14.38 -17.10 -26.19
C LEU A 795 15.31 -17.97 -27.06
N LEU A 796 16.24 -18.71 -26.45
CA LEU A 796 17.14 -19.62 -27.15
C LEU A 796 16.42 -20.82 -27.79
N ARG A 797 15.33 -21.28 -27.17
CA ARG A 797 14.48 -22.37 -27.69
C ARG A 797 13.53 -21.92 -28.80
N ALA A 798 13.27 -20.62 -28.94
CA ALA A 798 12.44 -20.08 -30.00
C ALA A 798 13.18 -20.18 -31.35
N ARG A 799 13.10 -21.35 -32.00
CA ARG A 799 13.70 -21.58 -33.32
C ARG A 799 13.17 -20.54 -34.32
N THR A 800 14.11 -19.97 -35.07
CA THR A 800 13.92 -18.96 -36.13
C THR A 800 13.03 -19.46 -37.24
#